data_AF-W6LDH9-F1
#
_entry.id   AF-W6LDH9-F1
#
_cell.length_a   1.000
_cell.length_b   1.000
_cell.length_c   1.000
_cell.angle_alpha   90.00
_cell.angle_beta   90.00
_cell.angle_gamma   90.00
#
_symmetry.space_group_name_H-M   'P 1'
#
loop_
_entity.id
_entity.type
_entity.pdbx_description
1 polymer ?
#
loop_
_entity_poly.entity_id
_entity_poly.type
_entity_poly.pdbx_seq_one_letter_code
_entity_poly.pdbx_strand_id
1 'polypeptide(L)'
;MLRRVPVSAVFPYIRTITSRGQFNPIHDFSESLEEAHRARNVEEFTRMITNPGPMRVGYSSDYLDWLYRAYQSKLLHYDARKKEETRLNVGPRGGSPGSSTLASSGSQRYCREGEEEERGEDLAHFSRPPHSLRRRVGEAKRREAQRELDAVAKAQGMLDLFERQPHFPTIHLSRASRFHLVELFKTILLDRAFDTMAVWDKALLYRAILQERRGGYPPSFDYIFDAVEKTVLAGSESTDTRAGNHPSSPPARTPTEEDYFYFLYLVKRYYVDNAVEGHVVLRCCREPNASELLFSNPPPKEDKEVRASIQSAFLRNRKDGDAEGAEQGHEERLFSFCAPTRYPPIEFLWKCEENLPLLTILVFGELNLMVSENPFVKYPNAHAFLTRPYAEAEEEGIRAGGGRGASASSPKPRGGGGGGSRWDREGDVLSLASLIVERRRHLNLAHIPYILASALDGRAADLRRLQQRYHREDILGFQRLLRGDGESPAEYLSFSDWSYLNPNAVRAEVRDRLQRRGMEALRLYDTATNDLFRVGFEEAEMTSLTRPVEGVHTLPSYIPTLPHFIVQITKDPHVACLLYVVLPSLSPRTGEEEGKSQEMQRLIHQLGSMLHRMALEFHKQELRRVNKQKVNVAATLLDNFVRAELKRCLTRPAEGAEEEEGVKGILRRLGEFRPFEGRMLDESGFTTDARVEDYTRWMAPPVTK
;
A
#
# COMPACT_ATOMS: atom_id res chain seq x y z
N MET A 1 16.48 -33.26 -31.75
CA MET A 1 17.81 -32.61 -31.87
C MET A 1 17.61 -31.44 -32.83
N LEU A 2 17.73 -30.15 -32.51
CA LEU A 2 18.34 -29.39 -31.43
C LEU A 2 17.28 -28.46 -30.81
N ARG A 3 17.11 -28.51 -29.49
CA ARG A 3 16.24 -27.59 -28.74
C ARG A 3 16.96 -26.25 -28.63
N ARG A 4 16.56 -25.25 -29.42
CA ARG A 4 16.71 -23.86 -29.01
C ARG A 4 15.73 -23.65 -27.86
N VAL A 5 16.25 -23.66 -26.64
CA VAL A 5 15.52 -23.17 -25.47
C VAL A 5 15.33 -21.66 -25.70
N PRO A 6 14.09 -21.15 -25.74
CA PRO A 6 13.90 -19.70 -25.76
C PRO A 6 14.45 -19.14 -24.44
N VAL A 7 15.25 -18.07 -24.53
CA VAL A 7 15.80 -17.30 -23.40
C VAL A 7 14.68 -16.49 -22.70
N SER A 8 13.47 -17.04 -22.62
CA SER A 8 12.31 -16.47 -21.93
C SER A 8 11.77 -17.39 -20.83
N ALA A 9 12.51 -18.43 -20.45
CA ALA A 9 12.11 -19.40 -19.42
C ALA A 9 13.13 -19.55 -18.28
N VAL A 10 13.88 -18.50 -17.96
CA VAL A 10 14.28 -18.26 -16.57
C VAL A 10 13.30 -17.20 -16.10
N PHE A 11 12.34 -17.56 -15.24
CA PHE A 11 11.63 -16.53 -14.47
C PHE A 11 12.73 -15.80 -13.69
N PRO A 12 13.12 -14.56 -14.04
CA PRO A 12 13.84 -13.81 -13.05
C PRO A 12 12.77 -13.53 -12.00
N TYR A 13 12.93 -14.09 -10.80
CA TYR A 13 12.27 -13.54 -9.62
C TYR A 13 12.28 -12.03 -9.81
N ILE A 14 11.10 -11.41 -9.92
CA ILE A 14 11.00 -9.97 -10.09
C ILE A 14 11.68 -9.40 -8.85
N ARG A 15 12.97 -9.06 -8.96
CA ARG A 15 13.72 -8.44 -7.88
C ARG A 15 13.04 -7.12 -7.67
N THR A 16 12.26 -7.04 -6.61
CA THR A 16 11.58 -5.83 -6.21
C THR A 16 12.63 -4.77 -5.92
N ILE A 17 12.44 -3.55 -6.41
CA ILE A 17 13.41 -2.45 -6.22
C ILE A 17 13.49 -2.08 -4.74
N THR A 18 12.37 -2.14 -4.02
CA THR A 18 12.33 -2.06 -2.56
C THR A 18 11.48 -3.20 -1.99
N SER A 19 11.97 -3.80 -0.90
CA SER A 19 11.29 -4.86 -0.13
C SER A 19 11.44 -4.60 1.37
N ARG A 20 10.67 -5.34 2.18
CA ARG A 20 10.67 -5.21 3.64
C ARG A 20 12.08 -5.34 4.22
N GLY A 21 12.52 -4.33 4.98
CA GLY A 21 13.80 -4.34 5.69
C GLY A 21 15.03 -4.07 4.81
N GLN A 22 14.83 -3.71 3.54
CA GLN A 22 15.90 -3.31 2.63
C GLN A 22 16.44 -1.91 2.99
N PHE A 23 17.75 -1.72 2.84
CA PHE A 23 18.36 -0.40 2.96
C PHE A 23 18.32 0.36 1.64
N ASN A 24 17.86 1.60 1.67
CA ASN A 24 17.84 2.51 0.53
C ASN A 24 18.68 3.76 0.84
N PRO A 25 19.52 4.24 -0.10
CA PRO A 25 20.41 5.37 0.16
C PRO A 25 19.64 6.69 0.14
N ILE A 26 19.86 7.55 1.14
CA ILE A 26 19.34 8.94 1.17
C ILE A 26 20.36 9.98 0.70
N HIS A 27 21.62 9.59 0.54
CA HIS A 27 22.71 10.49 0.17
C HIS A 27 23.02 10.43 -1.32
N ASP A 28 23.51 11.56 -1.85
CA ASP A 28 24.11 11.61 -3.17
C ASP A 28 25.63 11.69 -3.09
N PHE A 29 26.30 10.63 -3.54
CA PHE A 29 27.77 10.57 -3.59
C PHE A 29 28.34 10.95 -4.97
N SER A 30 27.55 11.51 -5.87
CA SER A 30 28.03 11.81 -7.23
C SER A 30 29.16 12.83 -7.26
N GLU A 31 29.12 13.86 -6.41
CA GLU A 31 30.20 14.87 -6.29
C GLU A 31 31.48 14.27 -5.68
N SER A 32 31.33 13.33 -4.73
CA SER A 32 32.46 12.66 -4.07
C SER A 32 33.24 11.69 -4.97
N LEU A 33 32.83 11.52 -6.23
CA LEU A 33 33.60 10.75 -7.22
C LEU A 33 34.86 11.50 -7.66
N GLU A 34 34.88 12.83 -7.56
CA GLU A 34 36.06 13.65 -7.83
C GLU A 34 37.09 13.53 -6.71
N GLU A 35 38.38 13.41 -7.07
CA GLU A 35 39.47 13.14 -6.11
C GLU A 35 39.57 14.17 -4.97
N ALA A 36 39.19 15.42 -5.24
CA ALA A 36 39.20 16.51 -4.25
C ALA A 36 38.17 16.31 -3.13
N HIS A 37 37.14 15.49 -3.35
CA HIS A 37 35.99 15.34 -2.46
C HIS A 37 35.80 13.90 -1.95
N ARG A 38 36.80 13.03 -2.15
CA ARG A 38 36.78 11.65 -1.67
C ARG A 38 37.12 11.58 -0.19
N ALA A 39 36.30 10.83 0.56
CA ALA A 39 36.64 10.42 1.91
C ALA A 39 37.66 9.27 1.87
N ARG A 40 38.78 9.44 2.55
CA ARG A 40 39.88 8.46 2.64
C ARG A 40 39.79 7.59 3.88
N ASN A 41 39.08 8.06 4.91
CA ASN A 41 38.90 7.37 6.17
C ASN A 41 37.44 7.50 6.65
N VAL A 42 37.11 6.77 7.72
CA VAL A 42 35.75 6.72 8.28
C VAL A 42 35.33 8.08 8.88
N GLU A 43 36.26 8.87 9.40
CA GLU A 43 35.98 10.19 9.98
C GLU A 43 35.54 11.19 8.91
N GLU A 44 36.27 11.25 7.79
CA GLU A 44 35.92 12.04 6.61
C GLU A 44 34.59 11.60 6.01
N PHE A 45 34.33 10.29 5.97
CA PHE A 45 33.04 9.75 5.53
C PHE A 45 31.89 10.18 6.45
N THR A 46 32.11 10.12 7.76
CA THR A 46 31.13 10.54 8.77
C THR A 46 30.82 12.04 8.65
N ARG A 47 31.85 12.86 8.38
CA ARG A 47 31.68 14.29 8.10
C ARG A 47 30.88 14.52 6.82
N MET A 48 31.12 13.72 5.78
CA MET A 48 30.43 13.82 4.48
C MET A 48 28.93 13.51 4.57
N ILE A 49 28.53 12.50 5.35
CA ILE A 49 27.10 12.14 5.52
C ILE A 49 26.35 13.03 6.53
N THR A 50 27.07 13.92 7.23
CA THR A 50 26.47 14.83 8.20
C THR A 50 25.89 16.05 7.49
N ASN A 51 24.56 16.15 7.47
CA ASN A 51 23.86 17.27 6.84
C ASN A 51 24.22 18.60 7.55
N PRO A 52 24.70 19.63 6.83
CA PRO A 52 24.94 20.95 7.42
C PRO A 52 23.64 21.69 7.82
N GLY A 53 22.51 21.31 7.21
CA GLY A 53 21.20 21.93 7.40
C GLY A 53 20.57 21.70 8.79
N PRO A 54 19.28 22.07 8.94
CA PRO A 54 18.59 22.10 10.23
C PRO A 54 18.18 20.72 10.77
N MET A 55 18.30 19.67 9.95
CA MET A 55 17.93 18.29 10.29
C MET A 55 19.16 17.41 10.42
N ARG A 56 19.31 16.74 11.55
CA ARG A 56 20.36 15.74 11.77
C ARG A 56 19.75 14.36 11.90
N VAL A 57 20.07 13.47 10.96
CA VAL A 57 19.61 12.08 10.94
C VAL A 57 20.59 11.22 11.74
N GLY A 58 20.06 10.42 12.68
CA GLY A 58 20.77 9.33 13.32
C GLY A 58 20.64 8.06 12.47
N TYR A 59 21.66 7.22 12.51
CA TYR A 59 21.73 5.97 11.73
C TYR A 59 22.05 4.80 12.65
N SER A 60 21.53 3.61 12.33
CA SER A 60 22.00 2.37 12.96
C SER A 60 23.43 2.04 12.51
N SER A 61 24.17 1.28 13.32
CA SER A 61 25.50 0.78 12.96
C SER A 61 25.49 0.00 11.65
N ASP A 62 24.48 -0.83 11.46
CA ASP A 62 24.38 -1.76 10.34
C ASP A 62 24.13 -1.01 9.03
N TYR A 63 23.30 0.03 9.06
CA TYR A 63 23.07 0.89 7.91
C TYR A 63 24.31 1.71 7.57
N LEU A 64 25.05 2.21 8.57
CA LEU A 64 26.31 2.94 8.34
C LEU A 64 27.38 2.06 7.70
N ASP A 65 27.55 0.83 8.18
CA ASP A 65 28.50 -0.13 7.59
C ASP A 65 28.11 -0.46 6.15
N TRP A 66 26.83 -0.77 5.90
CA TRP A 66 26.32 -1.00 4.55
C TRP A 66 26.58 0.20 3.63
N LEU A 67 26.26 1.42 4.08
CA LEU A 67 26.42 2.64 3.31
C LEU A 67 27.90 2.93 3.00
N TYR A 68 28.78 2.69 3.96
CA TYR A 68 30.23 2.87 3.78
C TYR A 68 30.81 1.88 2.78
N ARG A 69 30.40 0.60 2.85
CA ARG A 69 30.79 -0.42 1.85
C ARG A 69 30.28 -0.06 0.46
N ALA A 70 29.01 0.35 0.34
CA ALA A 70 28.44 0.80 -0.92
C ALA A 70 29.19 2.01 -1.51
N TYR A 71 29.60 2.95 -0.66
CA TYR A 71 30.44 4.08 -1.05
C TYR A 71 31.81 3.63 -1.60
N GLN A 72 32.52 2.77 -0.86
CA GLN A 72 33.81 2.20 -1.27
C GLN A 72 33.70 1.47 -2.62
N SER A 73 32.68 0.61 -2.78
CA SER A 73 32.43 -0.09 -4.04
C SER A 73 32.12 0.86 -5.20
N LYS A 74 31.37 1.96 -4.95
CA LYS A 74 31.09 2.98 -5.96
C LYS A 74 32.36 3.68 -6.44
N LEU A 75 33.29 4.00 -5.52
CA LEU A 75 34.59 4.57 -5.88
C LEU A 75 35.44 3.60 -6.71
N LEU A 76 35.55 2.34 -6.28
CA LEU A 76 36.29 1.29 -6.99
C LEU A 76 35.76 1.11 -8.42
N HIS A 77 34.43 1.03 -8.57
CA HIS A 77 33.79 0.91 -9.88
C HIS A 77 34.05 2.13 -10.78
N TYR A 78 33.98 3.34 -10.21
CA TYR A 78 34.27 4.57 -10.95
C TYR A 78 35.74 4.65 -11.39
N ASP A 79 36.69 4.30 -10.52
CA ASP A 79 38.13 4.32 -10.83
C ASP A 79 38.49 3.27 -11.88
N ALA A 80 37.94 2.07 -11.78
CA ALA A 80 38.10 1.03 -12.78
C ALA A 80 37.58 1.51 -14.15
N ARG A 81 36.39 2.12 -14.19
CA ARG A 81 35.81 2.67 -15.42
C ARG A 81 36.67 3.80 -16.00
N LYS A 82 37.09 4.78 -15.19
CA LYS A 82 37.93 5.91 -15.63
C LYS A 82 39.29 5.41 -16.16
N LYS A 83 39.88 4.40 -15.52
CA LYS A 83 41.14 3.76 -15.97
C LYS A 83 40.99 3.03 -17.31
N GLU A 84 39.86 2.36 -17.54
CA GLU A 84 39.59 1.75 -18.84
C GLU A 84 39.32 2.80 -19.93
N GLU A 85 38.58 3.87 -19.62
CA GLU A 85 38.36 4.98 -20.55
C GLU A 85 39.68 5.68 -20.92
N THR A 86 40.61 5.88 -19.97
CA THR A 86 41.94 6.44 -20.28
C THR A 86 42.79 5.48 -21.10
N ARG A 87 42.77 4.16 -20.81
CA ARG A 87 43.45 3.13 -21.64
C ARG A 87 42.96 3.16 -23.09
N LEU A 88 41.65 3.28 -23.31
CA LEU A 88 41.05 3.34 -24.65
C LEU A 88 41.38 4.66 -25.37
N ASN A 89 41.44 5.79 -24.66
CA ASN A 89 41.80 7.09 -25.23
C ASN A 89 43.30 7.20 -25.57
N VAL A 90 44.16 6.40 -24.93
CA VAL A 90 45.63 6.39 -25.13
C VAL A 90 46.07 5.33 -26.18
N GLY A 91 45.15 4.75 -26.96
CA GLY A 91 45.45 3.76 -28.00
C GLY A 91 46.65 4.10 -28.91
N PRO A 92 47.38 3.09 -29.42
CA PRO A 92 48.82 3.12 -29.65
C PRO A 92 49.24 4.19 -30.67
N ARG A 93 49.59 5.37 -30.16
CA ARG A 93 50.35 6.36 -30.92
C ARG A 93 51.83 6.13 -30.64
N GLY A 94 52.46 5.24 -31.41
CA GLY A 94 53.92 5.12 -31.47
C GLY A 94 54.44 3.68 -31.50
N GLY A 95 54.50 3.09 -32.70
CA GLY A 95 55.24 1.85 -32.96
C GLY A 95 55.21 1.52 -34.45
N SER A 96 56.37 1.53 -35.08
CA SER A 96 56.64 1.44 -36.52
C SER A 96 55.89 0.35 -37.30
N PRO A 97 55.68 0.54 -38.63
CA PRO A 97 55.18 -0.49 -39.52
C PRO A 97 56.30 -1.52 -39.76
N GLY A 98 56.17 -2.69 -39.15
CA GLY A 98 57.12 -3.77 -39.37
C GLY A 98 57.00 -4.88 -38.35
N SER A 99 55.99 -5.73 -38.49
CA SER A 99 56.12 -7.20 -38.38
C SER A 99 54.72 -7.82 -38.40
N SER A 100 54.26 -8.15 -39.60
CA SER A 100 53.25 -9.17 -39.81
C SER A 100 53.85 -10.53 -39.46
N THR A 101 53.49 -11.10 -38.31
CA THR A 101 53.67 -12.54 -38.04
C THR A 101 52.67 -13.02 -36.99
N LEU A 102 51.61 -13.67 -37.49
CA LEU A 102 50.88 -14.80 -36.89
C LEU A 102 50.40 -14.68 -35.44
N ALA A 103 49.14 -14.24 -35.29
CA ALA A 103 48.31 -14.57 -34.16
C ALA A 103 47.84 -16.03 -34.24
N SER A 104 48.54 -16.92 -33.55
CA SER A 104 48.04 -18.24 -33.14
C SER A 104 49.01 -18.85 -32.13
N SER A 105 48.72 -18.71 -30.84
CA SER A 105 48.98 -19.69 -29.78
C SER A 105 48.74 -19.06 -28.41
N GLY A 106 48.04 -19.81 -27.56
CA GLY A 106 47.66 -19.36 -26.22
C GLY A 106 48.86 -19.09 -25.32
N SER A 107 48.66 -18.17 -24.38
CA SER A 107 49.42 -18.16 -23.13
C SER A 107 48.47 -17.85 -21.98
N GLN A 108 48.12 -18.94 -21.34
CA GLN A 108 47.53 -19.08 -20.03
C GLN A 108 48.53 -18.59 -18.96
N ARG A 109 48.02 -18.08 -17.83
CA ARG A 109 48.68 -17.69 -16.55
C ARG A 109 49.00 -16.19 -16.45
N TYR A 110 48.51 -15.42 -15.47
CA TYR A 110 48.06 -15.72 -14.10
C TYR A 110 46.78 -14.95 -13.77
N CYS A 111 45.67 -15.66 -13.53
CA CYS A 111 44.55 -15.13 -12.76
C CYS A 111 44.70 -15.65 -11.33
N ARG A 112 44.65 -14.73 -10.37
CA ARG A 112 44.59 -15.01 -8.94
C ARG A 112 43.14 -15.35 -8.61
N GLU A 113 42.94 -16.53 -8.03
CA GLU A 113 41.65 -17.14 -7.75
C GLU A 113 40.77 -16.25 -6.85
N GLY A 114 39.48 -16.17 -7.20
CA GLY A 114 38.41 -15.66 -6.36
C GLY A 114 37.89 -14.27 -6.76
N GLU A 115 37.23 -14.16 -7.92
CA GLU A 115 36.21 -13.14 -8.28
C GLU A 115 35.88 -13.27 -9.79
N GLU A 116 35.47 -14.45 -10.23
CA GLU A 116 34.90 -14.68 -11.56
C GLU A 116 33.52 -15.32 -11.43
N GLU A 117 32.55 -14.57 -10.91
CA GLU A 117 31.13 -14.84 -11.08
C GLU A 117 30.42 -13.48 -11.20
N GLU A 118 29.57 -13.32 -12.22
CA GLU A 118 28.78 -12.11 -12.58
C GLU A 118 29.37 -11.08 -13.58
N ARG A 119 30.25 -11.49 -14.51
CA ARG A 119 30.15 -10.98 -15.90
C ARG A 119 29.62 -12.10 -16.78
N GLY A 120 28.31 -12.33 -16.68
CA GLY A 120 27.61 -13.30 -17.51
C GLY A 120 27.78 -12.97 -19.00
N GLU A 121 28.33 -13.92 -19.76
CA GLU A 121 27.83 -14.42 -21.04
C GLU A 121 27.35 -13.46 -22.16
N ASP A 122 27.71 -12.18 -22.17
CA ASP A 122 27.58 -11.30 -23.38
C ASP A 122 28.78 -11.47 -24.34
N LEU A 123 29.27 -12.70 -24.51
CA LEU A 123 30.55 -13.03 -25.15
C LEU A 123 30.57 -12.91 -26.69
N ALA A 124 29.50 -12.42 -27.33
CA ALA A 124 29.40 -12.30 -28.80
C ALA A 124 29.15 -10.87 -29.31
N HIS A 125 29.32 -9.86 -28.47
CA HIS A 125 28.97 -8.48 -28.80
C HIS A 125 30.18 -7.55 -28.91
N PHE A 126 30.24 -6.79 -30.00
CA PHE A 126 31.27 -5.79 -30.28
C PHE A 126 30.74 -4.38 -29.95
N SER A 127 31.57 -3.55 -29.32
CA SER A 127 31.24 -2.14 -29.08
C SER A 127 31.12 -1.37 -30.40
N ARG A 128 30.09 -0.52 -30.52
CA ARG A 128 29.97 0.39 -31.67
C ARG A 128 30.91 1.59 -31.53
N PRO A 129 31.28 2.29 -32.62
CA PRO A 129 32.11 3.49 -32.53
C PRO A 129 31.46 4.62 -31.71
N PRO A 130 32.23 5.38 -30.91
CA PRO A 130 31.69 6.37 -29.95
C PRO A 130 30.85 7.47 -30.59
N HIS A 131 31.21 7.92 -31.80
CA HIS A 131 30.48 8.98 -32.50
C HIS A 131 29.34 8.46 -33.39
N SER A 132 29.07 7.15 -33.41
CA SER A 132 27.94 6.60 -34.17
C SER A 132 26.61 7.04 -33.55
N LEU A 133 25.62 7.35 -34.39
CA LEU A 133 24.31 7.81 -33.93
C LEU A 133 23.68 6.84 -32.93
N ARG A 134 23.69 5.53 -33.24
CA ARG A 134 23.13 4.48 -32.37
C ARG A 134 23.82 4.46 -31.01
N ARG A 135 25.16 4.51 -30.97
CA ARG A 135 25.89 4.54 -29.70
C ARG A 135 25.57 5.79 -28.89
N ARG A 136 25.53 6.98 -29.50
CA ARG A 136 25.15 8.22 -28.80
C ARG A 136 23.74 8.15 -28.21
N VAL A 137 22.79 7.56 -28.94
CA VAL A 137 21.43 7.32 -28.45
C VAL A 137 21.44 6.32 -27.29
N GLY A 138 22.16 5.20 -27.41
CA GLY A 138 22.29 4.22 -26.34
C GLY A 138 22.94 4.78 -25.07
N GLU A 139 24.00 5.57 -25.20
CA GLU A 139 24.66 6.26 -24.08
C GLU A 139 23.72 7.29 -23.43
N ALA A 140 22.91 8.00 -24.22
CA ALA A 140 21.89 8.91 -23.70
C ALA A 140 20.80 8.17 -22.92
N LYS A 141 20.26 7.07 -23.47
CA LYS A 141 19.27 6.21 -22.80
C LYS A 141 19.80 5.63 -21.49
N ARG A 142 21.02 5.07 -21.47
CA ARG A 142 21.64 4.56 -20.23
C ARG A 142 21.82 5.66 -19.19
N ARG A 143 22.22 6.86 -19.60
CA ARG A 143 22.41 8.00 -18.70
C ARG A 143 21.08 8.46 -18.09
N GLU A 144 20.03 8.54 -18.90
CA GLU A 144 18.67 8.89 -18.46
C GLU A 144 18.12 7.82 -17.49
N ALA A 145 18.19 6.55 -17.88
CA ALA A 145 17.75 5.44 -17.05
C ALA A 145 18.48 5.38 -15.71
N GLN A 146 19.82 5.54 -15.70
CA GLN A 146 20.58 5.53 -14.45
C GLN A 146 20.19 6.70 -13.52
N ARG A 147 19.99 7.90 -14.07
CA ARG A 147 19.54 9.07 -13.29
C ARG A 147 18.18 8.81 -12.65
N GLU A 148 17.26 8.21 -13.39
CA GLU A 148 15.94 7.86 -12.87
C GLU A 148 16.02 6.78 -11.77
N LEU A 149 16.87 5.76 -11.95
CA LEU A 149 17.11 4.75 -10.91
C LEU A 149 17.71 5.35 -9.63
N ASP A 150 18.70 6.23 -9.77
CA ASP A 150 19.30 6.93 -8.63
C ASP A 150 18.28 7.81 -7.90
N ALA A 151 17.40 8.49 -8.64
CA ALA A 151 16.32 9.30 -8.09
C ALA A 151 15.26 8.45 -7.37
N VAL A 152 14.87 7.31 -7.94
CA VAL A 152 13.92 6.36 -7.33
C VAL A 152 14.52 5.76 -6.05
N ALA A 153 15.79 5.35 -6.06
CA ALA A 153 16.46 4.81 -4.88
C ALA A 153 16.48 5.83 -3.72
N LYS A 154 16.83 7.10 -4.02
CA LYS A 154 16.78 8.18 -3.03
C LYS A 154 15.36 8.46 -2.54
N ALA A 155 14.38 8.49 -3.44
CA ALA A 155 12.99 8.71 -3.06
C ALA A 155 12.47 7.61 -2.11
N GLN A 156 12.81 6.34 -2.36
CA GLN A 156 12.49 5.23 -1.45
C GLN A 156 13.19 5.40 -0.09
N GLY A 157 14.47 5.78 -0.07
CA GLY A 157 15.17 6.09 1.19
C GLY A 157 14.55 7.26 1.96
N MET A 158 14.05 8.30 1.25
CA MET A 158 13.35 9.41 1.88
C MET A 158 11.99 8.98 2.46
N LEU A 159 11.29 8.05 1.81
CA LEU A 159 10.09 7.43 2.38
C LEU A 159 10.47 6.66 3.65
N ASP A 160 11.52 5.83 3.61
CA ASP A 160 11.99 5.07 4.77
C ASP A 160 12.35 5.98 5.96
N LEU A 161 12.99 7.12 5.69
CA LEU A 161 13.37 8.12 6.69
C LEU A 161 12.15 8.68 7.44
N PHE A 162 11.11 9.12 6.71
CA PHE A 162 9.92 9.74 7.30
C PHE A 162 8.82 8.75 7.69
N GLU A 163 8.85 7.52 7.19
CA GLU A 163 8.08 6.39 7.71
C GLU A 163 8.60 5.93 9.08
N ARG A 164 9.83 6.32 9.41
CA ARG A 164 10.52 5.92 10.65
C ARG A 164 10.95 4.46 10.63
N GLN A 165 11.57 4.05 9.52
CA GLN A 165 12.22 2.75 9.46
C GLN A 165 13.35 2.64 10.50
N PRO A 166 13.56 1.45 11.12
CA PRO A 166 14.45 1.30 12.28
C PRO A 166 15.91 1.71 12.06
N HIS A 167 16.39 1.64 10.82
CA HIS A 167 17.76 2.02 10.46
C HIS A 167 18.01 3.54 10.49
N PHE A 168 16.94 4.34 10.58
CA PHE A 168 16.99 5.77 10.88
C PHE A 168 16.41 6.03 12.27
N PRO A 169 17.10 5.68 13.37
CA PRO A 169 16.52 5.67 14.71
C PRO A 169 16.06 7.05 15.20
N THR A 170 16.76 8.13 14.86
CA THR A 170 16.44 9.48 15.35
C THR A 170 16.55 10.54 14.25
N ILE A 171 15.77 11.60 14.39
CA ILE A 171 15.87 12.82 13.58
C ILE A 171 15.84 14.01 14.53
N HIS A 172 17.00 14.64 14.72
CA HIS A 172 17.18 15.77 15.62
C HIS A 172 16.93 17.10 14.90
N LEU A 173 16.25 18.01 15.59
CA LEU A 173 15.83 19.32 15.07
C LEU A 173 16.40 20.49 15.88
N SER A 174 17.54 20.31 16.56
CA SER A 174 18.14 21.34 17.43
C SER A 174 18.57 22.61 16.70
N ARG A 175 18.71 22.56 15.36
CA ARG A 175 19.05 23.71 14.50
C ARG A 175 17.84 24.25 13.71
N ALA A 176 16.66 23.68 13.93
CA ALA A 176 15.45 24.07 13.20
C ALA A 176 14.92 25.41 13.70
N SER A 177 14.84 26.40 12.81
CA SER A 177 14.03 27.59 13.04
C SER A 177 12.53 27.29 12.91
N ARG A 178 11.69 28.24 13.34
CA ARG A 178 10.22 28.18 13.22
C ARG A 178 9.74 27.80 11.82
N PHE A 179 10.38 28.32 10.78
CA PHE A 179 10.04 28.01 9.38
C PHE A 179 10.08 26.50 9.13
N HIS A 180 11.19 25.85 9.50
CA HIS A 180 11.37 24.41 9.28
C HIS A 180 10.35 23.58 10.07
N LEU A 181 10.09 23.94 11.33
CA LEU A 181 9.12 23.24 12.17
C LEU A 181 7.70 23.32 11.61
N VAL A 182 7.29 24.49 11.11
CA VAL A 182 5.98 24.69 10.49
C VAL A 182 5.85 23.87 9.20
N GLU A 183 6.87 23.86 8.35
CA GLU A 183 6.82 23.10 7.10
C GLU A 183 6.85 21.58 7.32
N LEU A 184 7.65 21.10 8.28
CA LEU A 184 7.63 19.71 8.72
C LEU A 184 6.26 19.32 9.28
N PHE A 185 5.69 20.17 10.14
CA PHE A 185 4.36 19.94 10.70
C PHE A 185 3.29 19.83 9.62
N LYS A 186 3.25 20.77 8.66
CA LYS A 186 2.26 20.74 7.58
C LYS A 186 2.38 19.46 6.75
N THR A 187 3.59 19.16 6.30
CA THR A 187 3.86 18.07 5.36
C THR A 187 3.69 16.68 5.99
N ILE A 188 4.12 16.51 7.24
CA ILE A 188 4.16 15.20 7.89
C ILE A 188 2.91 14.92 8.72
N LEU A 189 2.33 15.94 9.37
CA LEU A 189 1.19 15.76 10.25
C LEU A 189 -0.11 16.32 9.66
N LEU A 190 -0.15 17.62 9.34
CA LEU A 190 -1.40 18.30 9.01
C LEU A 190 -2.05 17.73 7.75
N ASP A 191 -1.27 17.53 6.68
CA ASP A 191 -1.77 17.00 5.40
C ASP A 191 -2.28 15.55 5.52
N ARG A 192 -1.88 14.84 6.58
CA ARG A 192 -2.29 13.45 6.85
C ARG A 192 -3.41 13.34 7.88
N ALA A 193 -3.68 14.40 8.65
CA ALA A 193 -4.64 14.39 9.73
C ALA A 193 -6.08 14.53 9.18
N PHE A 194 -6.93 13.55 9.47
CA PHE A 194 -8.37 13.64 9.18
C PHE A 194 -9.12 14.48 10.22
N ASP A 195 -8.65 14.48 11.46
CA ASP A 195 -9.24 15.22 12.58
C ASP A 195 -8.18 16.13 13.21
N THR A 196 -8.51 17.42 13.29
CA THR A 196 -7.67 18.45 13.88
C THR A 196 -7.59 18.36 15.41
N MET A 197 -8.63 17.83 16.08
CA MET A 197 -8.63 17.62 17.53
C MET A 197 -7.58 16.58 17.92
N ALA A 198 -7.47 15.50 17.14
CA ALA A 198 -6.47 14.47 17.34
C ALA A 198 -5.03 15.01 17.28
N VAL A 199 -4.77 16.11 16.54
CA VAL A 199 -3.43 16.72 16.46
C VAL A 199 -3.05 17.39 17.78
N TRP A 200 -3.99 18.07 18.43
CA TRP A 200 -3.80 18.65 19.76
C TRP A 200 -3.65 17.58 20.84
N ASP A 201 -4.52 16.57 20.82
CA ASP A 201 -4.42 15.41 21.72
C ASP A 201 -3.02 14.76 21.63
N LYS A 202 -2.52 14.60 20.41
CA LYS A 202 -1.20 14.04 20.13
C LYS A 202 -0.07 14.90 20.68
N ALA A 203 -0.16 16.23 20.54
CA ALA A 203 0.84 17.15 21.08
C ALA A 203 0.91 17.10 22.62
N LEU A 204 -0.24 17.12 23.28
CA LEU A 204 -0.33 17.05 24.75
C LEU A 204 0.08 15.69 25.29
N LEU A 205 -0.29 14.61 24.61
CA LEU A 205 0.16 13.25 24.96
C LEU A 205 1.67 13.13 24.83
N TYR A 206 2.28 13.60 23.73
CA TYR A 206 3.73 13.54 23.56
C TYR A 206 4.46 14.38 24.62
N ARG A 207 3.91 15.54 24.98
CA ARG A 207 4.42 16.31 26.12
C ARG A 207 4.39 15.50 27.41
N ALA A 208 3.28 14.82 27.70
CA ALA A 208 3.13 13.99 28.90
C ALA A 208 4.10 12.80 28.92
N ILE A 209 4.28 12.11 27.78
CA ILE A 209 5.24 11.00 27.65
C ILE A 209 6.67 11.49 27.87
N LEU A 210 7.07 12.60 27.24
CA LEU A 210 8.41 13.17 27.41
C LEU A 210 8.67 13.55 28.88
N GLN A 211 7.72 14.21 29.53
CA GLN A 211 7.86 14.63 30.93
C GLN A 211 7.97 13.42 31.87
N GLU A 212 7.11 12.42 31.72
CA GLU A 212 7.08 11.24 32.61
C GLU A 212 8.28 10.31 32.38
N ARG A 213 8.79 10.22 31.14
CA ARG A 213 9.88 9.32 30.75
C ARG A 213 11.23 10.01 30.63
N ARG A 214 11.38 11.24 31.13
CA ARG A 214 12.62 12.05 31.03
C ARG A 214 13.90 11.27 31.34
N GLY A 215 13.92 10.49 32.41
CA GLY A 215 15.10 9.71 32.83
C GLY A 215 15.46 8.51 31.94
N GLY A 216 14.58 8.09 31.02
CA GLY A 216 14.81 6.97 30.11
C GLY A 216 15.38 7.36 28.75
N TYR A 217 15.45 8.65 28.42
CA TYR A 217 15.92 9.12 27.12
C TYR A 217 17.44 9.32 27.06
N PRO A 218 18.06 9.16 25.88
CA PRO A 218 19.49 9.41 25.71
C PRO A 218 19.83 10.90 25.84
N PRO A 219 21.07 11.28 26.22
CA PRO A 219 21.49 12.69 26.35
C PRO A 219 21.34 13.50 25.05
N SER A 220 21.32 12.84 23.89
CA SER A 220 21.07 13.50 22.61
C SER A 220 19.68 14.13 22.49
N PHE A 221 18.76 13.83 23.41
CA PHE A 221 17.41 14.39 23.47
C PHE A 221 17.30 15.58 24.43
N ASP A 222 18.34 15.93 25.19
CA ASP A 222 18.25 16.95 26.26
C ASP A 222 17.63 18.28 25.80
N TYR A 223 17.93 18.69 24.56
CA TYR A 223 17.41 19.93 23.96
C TYR A 223 15.88 20.00 23.83
N ILE A 224 15.16 18.87 23.81
CA ILE A 224 13.69 18.88 23.71
C ILE A 224 13.03 19.24 25.04
N PHE A 225 13.69 18.97 26.17
CA PHE A 225 13.11 19.25 27.49
C PHE A 225 13.00 20.74 27.77
N ASP A 226 13.88 21.56 27.18
CA ASP A 226 13.71 23.01 27.13
C ASP A 226 12.33 23.40 26.56
N ALA A 227 11.87 22.72 25.51
CA ALA A 227 10.56 22.99 24.91
C ALA A 227 9.41 22.48 25.81
N VAL A 228 9.60 21.34 26.48
CA VAL A 228 8.63 20.79 27.44
C VAL A 228 8.40 21.76 28.60
N GLU A 229 9.48 22.32 29.14
CA GLU A 229 9.47 23.28 30.25
C GLU A 229 8.91 24.65 29.81
N LYS A 230 9.21 25.11 28.58
CA LYS A 230 8.74 26.39 28.03
C LYS A 230 7.33 26.34 27.43
N THR A 231 6.62 25.22 27.52
CA THR A 231 5.26 25.09 26.95
C THR A 231 4.27 26.00 27.70
N VAL A 232 3.59 26.88 26.97
CA VAL A 232 2.56 27.78 27.53
C VAL A 232 1.19 27.11 27.44
N LEU A 233 0.52 26.97 28.59
CA LEU A 233 -0.86 26.45 28.69
C LEU A 233 -1.77 27.53 29.30
N ALA A 234 -3.03 27.55 28.89
CA ALA A 234 -4.03 28.45 29.46
C ALA A 234 -4.45 27.97 30.87
N GLY A 235 -4.57 28.89 31.81
CA GLY A 235 -5.13 28.61 33.14
C GLY A 235 -6.64 28.32 33.06
N SER A 236 -7.15 27.54 34.02
CA SER A 236 -8.60 27.28 34.14
C SER A 236 -9.34 28.60 34.39
N GLU A 237 -10.24 29.00 33.49
CA GLU A 237 -11.05 30.21 33.67
C GLU A 237 -11.96 30.02 34.89
N SER A 238 -11.76 30.85 35.92
CA SER A 238 -12.73 31.09 36.99
C SER A 238 -14.05 31.49 36.35
N THR A 239 -15.02 30.59 36.38
CA THR A 239 -16.42 30.89 36.06
C THR A 239 -17.05 31.62 37.25
N ASP A 240 -16.62 32.85 37.49
CA ASP A 240 -17.41 33.79 38.29
C ASP A 240 -18.60 34.24 37.45
N THR A 241 -19.71 33.52 37.55
CA THR A 241 -21.04 33.98 37.18
C THR A 241 -21.42 35.20 38.03
N ARG A 242 -20.98 36.39 37.62
CA ARG A 242 -21.60 37.66 38.04
C ARG A 242 -21.60 38.66 36.88
N ALA A 243 -22.75 38.67 36.20
CA ALA A 243 -23.35 39.77 35.44
C ALA A 243 -22.44 40.93 34.97
N GLY A 244 -22.27 41.03 33.65
CA GLY A 244 -21.83 42.26 32.99
C GLY A 244 -21.48 42.06 31.52
N ASN A 245 -22.32 42.58 30.62
CA ASN A 245 -22.09 42.64 29.18
C ASN A 245 -20.75 43.30 28.84
N HIS A 246 -19.72 42.50 28.52
CA HIS A 246 -18.55 42.95 27.76
C HIS A 246 -18.30 41.96 26.61
N PRO A 247 -17.90 42.44 25.42
CA PRO A 247 -17.71 41.59 24.26
C PRO A 247 -16.49 40.68 24.47
N SER A 248 -16.74 39.37 24.42
CA SER A 248 -15.83 38.25 24.11
C SER A 248 -14.34 38.49 24.39
N SER A 249 -13.84 37.93 25.49
CA SER A 249 -12.41 37.58 25.62
C SER A 249 -11.95 36.88 24.32
N PRO A 250 -10.78 37.21 23.75
CA PRO A 250 -10.29 36.52 22.56
C PRO A 250 -10.24 35.01 22.82
N PRO A 251 -10.60 34.17 21.82
CA PRO A 251 -10.55 32.72 22.00
C PRO A 251 -9.16 32.31 22.48
N ALA A 252 -9.10 31.45 23.51
CA ALA A 252 -7.86 30.90 24.01
C ALA A 252 -7.00 30.40 22.83
N ARG A 253 -5.75 30.84 22.76
CA ARG A 253 -4.82 30.50 21.65
C ARG A 253 -4.06 29.20 21.92
N THR A 254 -4.08 28.74 23.17
CA THR A 254 -3.35 27.58 23.69
C THR A 254 -4.34 26.63 24.39
N PRO A 255 -4.02 25.32 24.48
CA PRO A 255 -4.80 24.37 25.26
C PRO A 255 -4.66 24.64 26.76
N THR A 256 -5.59 24.10 27.56
CA THR A 256 -5.62 24.33 29.01
C THR A 256 -4.69 23.41 29.77
N GLU A 257 -4.35 23.78 31.00
CA GLU A 257 -3.58 22.92 31.91
C GLU A 257 -4.35 21.64 32.29
N GLU A 258 -5.68 21.72 32.40
CA GLU A 258 -6.56 20.58 32.66
C GLU A 258 -6.48 19.54 31.54
N ASP A 259 -6.46 20.00 30.27
CA ASP A 259 -6.32 19.13 29.10
C ASP A 259 -5.00 18.33 29.17
N TYR A 260 -3.90 18.98 29.58
CA TYR A 260 -2.62 18.30 29.76
C TYR A 260 -2.67 17.25 30.87
N PHE A 261 -3.28 17.55 32.01
CA PHE A 261 -3.37 16.59 33.12
C PHE A 261 -4.21 15.35 32.78
N TYR A 262 -5.19 15.47 31.88
CA TYR A 262 -5.89 14.31 31.33
C TYR A 262 -4.93 13.37 30.59
N PHE A 263 -4.05 13.88 29.72
CA PHE A 263 -3.09 13.02 29.03
C PHE A 263 -2.00 12.47 29.95
N LEU A 264 -1.55 13.25 30.95
CA LEU A 264 -0.64 12.74 31.98
C LEU A 264 -1.28 11.59 32.78
N TYR A 265 -2.57 11.68 33.06
CA TYR A 265 -3.35 10.60 33.66
C TYR A 265 -3.39 9.35 32.78
N LEU A 266 -3.63 9.49 31.47
CA LEU A 266 -3.60 8.35 30.55
C LEU A 266 -2.21 7.69 30.50
N VAL A 267 -1.14 8.50 30.42
CA VAL A 267 0.25 8.01 30.40
C VAL A 267 0.56 7.20 31.66
N LYS A 268 0.22 7.72 32.85
CA LYS A 268 0.47 7.02 34.11
C LYS A 268 -0.42 5.80 34.32
N ARG A 269 -1.70 5.86 33.91
CA ARG A 269 -2.67 4.77 34.09
C ARG A 269 -2.37 3.58 33.20
N TYR A 270 -2.09 3.83 31.92
CA TYR A 270 -1.88 2.80 30.90
C TYR A 270 -0.41 2.55 30.58
N TYR A 271 0.51 3.16 31.35
CA TYR A 271 1.96 3.02 31.19
C TYR A 271 2.46 3.42 29.79
N VAL A 272 1.90 4.45 29.16
CA VAL A 272 2.24 4.80 27.77
C VAL A 272 3.70 5.24 27.65
N ASP A 273 4.50 4.49 26.88
CA ASP A 273 5.95 4.68 26.80
C ASP A 273 6.41 5.33 25.49
N ASN A 274 5.64 5.15 24.42
CA ASN A 274 6.05 5.52 23.06
C ASN A 274 4.87 6.05 22.22
N ALA A 275 5.17 6.58 21.04
CA ALA A 275 4.18 7.14 20.12
C ALA A 275 3.23 6.08 19.53
N VAL A 276 3.66 4.82 19.44
CA VAL A 276 2.85 3.72 18.89
C VAL A 276 1.73 3.33 19.86
N GLU A 277 2.07 3.17 21.14
CA GLU A 277 1.08 3.00 22.21
C GLU A 277 0.21 4.24 22.36
N GLY A 278 0.81 5.43 22.24
CA GLY A 278 0.08 6.69 22.23
C GLY A 278 -0.98 6.74 21.14
N HIS A 279 -0.66 6.28 19.93
CA HIS A 279 -1.61 6.17 18.83
C HIS A 279 -2.80 5.26 19.19
N VAL A 280 -2.54 4.12 19.83
CA VAL A 280 -3.58 3.18 20.28
C VAL A 280 -4.51 3.83 21.30
N VAL A 281 -3.93 4.46 22.32
CA VAL A 281 -4.69 5.13 23.38
C VAL A 281 -5.53 6.27 22.83
N LEU A 282 -4.97 7.17 22.01
CA LEU A 282 -5.71 8.30 21.44
C LEU A 282 -6.88 7.90 20.57
N ARG A 283 -6.78 6.76 19.88
CA ARG A 283 -7.87 6.25 19.04
C ARG A 283 -8.99 5.61 19.84
N CYS A 284 -8.70 5.04 21.01
CA CYS A 284 -9.72 4.31 21.79
C CYS A 284 -10.26 5.12 22.98
N CYS A 285 -9.53 6.12 23.49
CA CYS A 285 -9.86 6.76 24.77
C CYS A 285 -11.17 7.56 24.78
N ARG A 286 -11.67 7.94 23.60
CA ARG A 286 -12.94 8.68 23.42
C ARG A 286 -14.12 7.76 23.08
N GLU A 287 -13.88 6.46 22.91
CA GLU A 287 -14.93 5.48 22.59
C GLU A 287 -15.73 5.08 23.85
N PRO A 288 -17.02 4.72 23.73
CA PRO A 288 -17.86 4.39 24.88
C PRO A 288 -17.36 3.14 25.64
N ASN A 289 -16.66 2.24 24.97
CA ASN A 289 -16.06 1.02 25.52
C ASN A 289 -14.53 1.18 25.77
N ALA A 290 -14.04 2.41 25.97
CA ALA A 290 -12.62 2.69 26.17
C ALA A 290 -11.97 1.83 27.26
N SER A 291 -12.68 1.55 28.37
CA SER A 291 -12.16 0.72 29.47
C SER A 291 -11.89 -0.73 29.07
N GLU A 292 -12.67 -1.28 28.13
CA GLU A 292 -12.50 -2.65 27.63
C GLU A 292 -11.41 -2.69 26.55
N LEU A 293 -11.43 -1.73 25.63
CA LEU A 293 -10.44 -1.62 24.56
C LEU A 293 -9.02 -1.38 25.09
N LEU A 294 -8.89 -0.50 26.09
CA LEU A 294 -7.61 -0.12 26.68
C LEU A 294 -7.24 -0.95 27.91
N PHE A 295 -7.98 -2.03 28.19
CA PHE A 295 -7.55 -2.98 29.21
C PHE A 295 -6.19 -3.56 28.83
N SER A 296 -5.17 -3.22 29.61
CA SER A 296 -3.78 -3.47 29.26
C SER A 296 -3.17 -4.70 29.94
N ASN A 297 -2.09 -5.21 29.38
CA ASN A 297 -1.18 -6.17 29.99
C ASN A 297 0.22 -5.51 30.10
N PRO A 298 0.71 -5.11 31.29
CA PRO A 298 0.11 -5.31 32.62
C PRO A 298 -1.18 -4.51 32.85
N PRO A 299 -2.04 -4.93 33.81
CA PRO A 299 -3.31 -4.26 34.09
C PRO A 299 -3.11 -2.79 34.45
N PRO A 300 -4.04 -1.90 34.04
CA PRO A 300 -3.92 -0.46 34.29
C PRO A 300 -3.94 -0.17 35.79
N LYS A 301 -3.23 0.90 36.20
CA LYS A 301 -3.21 1.33 37.60
C LYS A 301 -4.59 1.71 38.11
N GLU A 302 -4.78 1.60 39.43
CA GLU A 302 -6.00 2.09 40.07
C GLU A 302 -6.11 3.61 39.97
N ASP A 303 -7.32 4.10 39.71
CA ASP A 303 -7.57 5.53 39.51
C ASP A 303 -7.16 6.39 40.70
N LYS A 304 -7.32 5.89 41.93
CA LYS A 304 -6.95 6.61 43.14
C LYS A 304 -5.43 6.83 43.25
N GLU A 305 -4.63 5.81 42.92
CA GLU A 305 -3.17 5.88 42.95
C GLU A 305 -2.66 6.91 41.94
N VAL A 306 -3.17 6.87 40.71
CA VAL A 306 -2.73 7.76 39.64
C VAL A 306 -3.08 9.22 39.95
N ARG A 307 -4.32 9.46 40.41
CA ARG A 307 -4.77 10.81 40.78
C ARG A 307 -3.95 11.39 41.92
N ALA A 308 -3.68 10.62 42.97
CA ALA A 308 -2.83 11.04 44.08
C ALA A 308 -1.40 11.35 43.63
N SER A 309 -0.84 10.55 42.71
CA SER A 309 0.49 10.80 42.13
C SER A 309 0.53 12.14 41.37
N ILE A 310 -0.47 12.42 40.54
CA ILE A 310 -0.54 13.68 39.77
C ILE A 310 -0.72 14.89 40.69
N GLN A 311 -1.62 14.80 41.66
CA GLN A 311 -1.82 15.86 42.66
C GLN A 311 -0.53 16.15 43.44
N SER A 312 0.20 15.11 43.86
CA SER A 312 1.48 15.28 44.57
C SER A 312 2.55 15.94 43.71
N ALA A 313 2.60 15.64 42.41
CA ALA A 313 3.54 16.25 41.47
C ALA A 313 3.20 17.73 41.21
N PHE A 314 1.91 18.05 41.08
CA PHE A 314 1.43 19.43 40.96
C PHE A 314 1.79 20.28 42.17
N LEU A 315 1.54 19.77 43.38
CA LEU A 315 1.86 20.47 44.63
C LEU A 315 3.37 20.70 44.84
N ARG A 316 4.23 19.81 44.32
CA ARG A 316 5.69 20.00 44.37
C ARG A 316 6.13 21.14 43.45
N ASN A 317 5.67 21.15 42.20
CA ASN A 317 6.03 22.18 41.23
C ASN A 317 5.58 23.59 41.65
N ARG A 318 4.52 23.69 42.48
CA ARG A 318 4.01 24.97 42.99
C ARG A 318 4.76 25.48 44.23
N LYS A 319 5.46 24.62 44.97
CA LYS A 319 6.26 25.05 46.15
C LYS A 319 7.60 25.70 45.77
N ASP A 320 8.05 25.52 44.54
CA ASP A 320 9.28 26.13 44.03
C ASP A 320 9.05 27.53 43.41
N GLY A 321 7.80 28.03 43.40
CA GLY A 321 7.44 29.38 42.97
C GLY A 321 6.45 30.03 43.94
N ASP A 322 6.96 30.89 44.82
CA ASP A 322 6.27 31.81 45.75
C ASP A 322 5.11 31.22 46.59
N ALA A 323 5.39 31.08 47.89
CA ALA A 323 4.39 30.84 48.92
C ALA A 323 3.55 32.12 49.17
N GLU A 324 2.22 32.02 49.04
CA GLU A 324 1.24 32.32 50.11
C GLU A 324 -0.20 32.29 49.54
N GLY A 325 -1.08 31.52 50.21
CA GLY A 325 -2.54 31.67 50.15
C GLY A 325 -3.27 31.09 48.93
N ALA A 326 -3.68 29.82 48.99
CA ALA A 326 -4.82 29.34 48.21
C ALA A 326 -5.64 28.32 49.01
N GLU A 327 -6.95 28.55 49.06
CA GLU A 327 -7.94 27.82 49.85
C GLU A 327 -8.10 26.36 49.37
N GLN A 328 -8.16 25.43 50.33
CA GLN A 328 -8.34 23.97 50.13
C GLN A 328 -9.59 23.59 49.31
N GLY A 329 -10.54 24.50 49.08
CA GLY A 329 -11.74 24.26 48.26
C GLY A 329 -11.54 24.36 46.74
N HIS A 330 -10.47 25.00 46.27
CA HIS A 330 -10.21 25.17 44.83
C HIS A 330 -9.40 24.00 44.24
N GLU A 331 -8.76 23.19 45.10
CA GLU A 331 -7.89 22.07 44.71
C GLU A 331 -8.66 20.81 44.31
N GLU A 332 -9.87 20.57 44.83
CA GLU A 332 -10.71 19.42 44.41
C GLU A 332 -11.41 19.64 43.05
N ARG A 333 -11.62 20.91 42.63
CA ARG A 333 -12.29 21.23 41.36
C ARG A 333 -11.36 21.27 40.15
N LEU A 334 -10.06 21.48 40.34
CA LEU A 334 -9.06 21.59 39.25
C LEU A 334 -8.70 20.25 38.58
N PHE A 335 -9.14 19.11 39.13
CA PHE A 335 -8.77 17.78 38.63
C PHE A 335 -9.97 17.01 38.08
N SER A 336 -10.63 17.58 37.08
CA SER A 336 -11.50 16.80 36.20
C SER A 336 -10.62 16.10 35.15
N PHE A 337 -10.37 14.80 35.33
CA PHE A 337 -9.63 13.98 34.35
C PHE A 337 -10.57 13.52 33.23
N CYS A 338 -11.16 14.49 32.53
CA CYS A 338 -12.08 14.25 31.43
C CYS A 338 -11.39 14.52 30.09
N ALA A 339 -11.80 13.79 29.05
CA ALA A 339 -11.28 14.02 27.71
C ALA A 339 -11.63 15.44 27.23
N PRO A 340 -10.67 16.18 26.65
CA PRO A 340 -10.90 17.53 26.14
C PRO A 340 -11.97 17.55 25.05
N THR A 341 -13.00 18.38 25.25
CA THR A 341 -14.15 18.45 24.32
C THR A 341 -13.89 19.39 23.14
N ARG A 342 -13.04 20.41 23.32
CA ARG A 342 -12.69 21.40 22.30
C ARG A 342 -11.29 21.93 22.51
N TYR A 343 -10.63 22.29 21.41
CA TYR A 343 -9.36 23.02 21.39
C TYR A 343 -9.48 24.30 20.57
N PRO A 344 -8.49 25.20 20.68
CA PRO A 344 -8.33 26.28 19.72
C PRO A 344 -8.26 25.75 18.28
N PRO A 345 -8.67 26.54 17.27
CA PRO A 345 -8.47 26.20 15.87
C PRO A 345 -7.01 25.80 15.59
N ILE A 346 -6.82 24.75 14.77
CA ILE A 346 -5.50 24.15 14.53
C ILE A 346 -4.45 25.13 14.00
N GLU A 347 -4.89 26.21 13.37
CA GLU A 347 -4.02 27.29 12.89
C GLU A 347 -3.22 27.95 14.01
N PHE A 348 -3.80 28.06 15.22
CA PHE A 348 -3.11 28.65 16.36
C PHE A 348 -1.87 27.85 16.77
N LEU A 349 -1.87 26.52 16.58
CA LEU A 349 -0.72 25.66 16.91
C LEU A 349 0.54 26.04 16.14
N TRP A 350 0.42 26.46 14.87
CA TRP A 350 1.57 26.74 14.01
C TRP A 350 1.74 28.23 13.65
N LYS A 351 0.67 29.03 13.73
CA LYS A 351 0.71 30.49 13.48
C LYS A 351 1.07 31.32 14.73
N CYS A 352 0.88 30.82 15.95
CA CYS A 352 1.22 31.57 17.16
C CYS A 352 2.58 31.16 17.72
N GLU A 353 3.36 32.16 18.16
CA GLU A 353 4.67 31.94 18.77
C GLU A 353 4.58 31.26 20.14
N GLU A 354 3.49 31.54 20.87
CA GLU A 354 3.14 30.91 22.14
C GLU A 354 3.13 29.38 22.05
N ASN A 355 2.71 28.83 20.91
CA ASN A 355 2.61 27.38 20.67
C ASN A 355 3.87 26.75 20.07
N LEU A 356 4.92 27.52 19.77
CA LEU A 356 6.14 27.00 19.14
C LEU A 356 6.81 25.87 19.96
N PRO A 357 6.90 25.92 21.30
CA PRO A 357 7.42 24.81 22.08
C PRO A 357 6.58 23.54 21.93
N LEU A 358 5.26 23.65 21.96
CA LEU A 358 4.34 22.53 21.79
C LEU A 358 4.38 21.94 20.38
N LEU A 359 4.50 22.79 19.35
CA LEU A 359 4.74 22.37 17.97
C LEU A 359 6.05 21.59 17.84
N THR A 360 7.11 22.05 18.52
CA THR A 360 8.42 21.38 18.54
C THR A 360 8.30 19.99 19.15
N ILE A 361 7.60 19.86 20.28
CA ILE A 361 7.31 18.57 20.95
C ILE A 361 6.53 17.64 20.03
N LEU A 362 5.51 18.16 19.34
CA LEU A 362 4.67 17.36 18.44
C LEU A 362 5.48 16.77 17.29
N VAL A 363 6.27 17.60 16.59
CA VAL A 363 7.12 17.14 15.48
C VAL A 363 8.21 16.21 16.01
N PHE A 364 8.81 16.50 17.16
CA PHE A 364 9.80 15.62 17.78
C PHE A 364 9.21 14.24 18.09
N GLY A 365 8.01 14.19 18.67
CA GLY A 365 7.32 12.96 19.03
C GLY A 365 7.11 12.03 17.84
N GLU A 366 6.66 12.58 16.72
CA GLU A 366 6.50 11.82 15.46
C GLU A 366 7.79 11.23 14.92
N LEU A 367 8.87 11.98 15.04
CA LEU A 367 10.14 11.61 14.43
C LEU A 367 10.99 10.73 15.34
N ASN A 368 10.77 10.70 16.66
CA ASN A 368 11.72 10.08 17.59
C ASN A 368 11.09 9.09 18.57
N LEU A 369 9.79 9.19 18.90
CA LEU A 369 9.16 8.33 19.89
C LEU A 369 8.58 7.03 19.29
N MET A 370 8.99 6.67 18.07
CA MET A 370 8.52 5.48 17.36
C MET A 370 9.41 4.28 17.69
N VAL A 371 8.81 3.20 18.17
CA VAL A 371 9.49 1.97 18.61
C VAL A 371 8.86 0.76 17.91
N SER A 372 9.66 -0.27 17.63
CA SER A 372 9.23 -1.49 16.94
C SER A 372 8.49 -2.50 17.83
N GLU A 373 7.89 -2.06 18.94
CA GLU A 373 7.09 -2.92 19.82
C GLU A 373 5.71 -3.15 19.21
N ASN A 374 5.16 -4.34 19.41
CA ASN A 374 3.79 -4.62 19.02
C ASN A 374 2.83 -4.13 20.14
N PRO A 375 2.07 -3.04 19.92
CA PRO A 375 1.22 -2.48 20.96
C PRO A 375 0.07 -3.43 21.35
N PHE A 376 -0.26 -4.42 20.51
CA PHE A 376 -1.34 -5.37 20.77
C PHE A 376 -0.96 -6.48 21.76
N VAL A 377 0.32 -6.59 22.12
CA VAL A 377 0.74 -7.39 23.28
C VAL A 377 0.29 -6.71 24.58
N LYS A 378 0.38 -5.37 24.62
CA LYS A 378 -0.04 -4.53 25.74
C LYS A 378 -1.54 -4.26 25.72
N TYR A 379 -2.14 -3.99 24.56
CA TYR A 379 -3.57 -3.70 24.39
C TYR A 379 -4.22 -4.72 23.46
N PRO A 380 -4.45 -5.97 23.90
CA PRO A 380 -4.94 -7.04 23.03
C PRO A 380 -6.33 -6.76 22.46
N ASN A 381 -7.21 -6.15 23.25
CA ASN A 381 -8.58 -5.84 22.85
C ASN A 381 -8.69 -4.72 21.82
N ALA A 382 -7.66 -3.87 21.72
CA ALA A 382 -7.62 -2.77 20.75
C ALA A 382 -7.25 -3.23 19.32
N HIS A 383 -6.74 -4.46 19.14
CA HIS A 383 -6.31 -4.96 17.82
C HIS A 383 -7.42 -4.90 16.78
N ALA A 384 -8.56 -5.54 17.05
CA ALA A 384 -9.69 -5.60 16.12
C ALA A 384 -10.33 -4.23 15.85
N PHE A 385 -10.20 -3.30 16.79
CA PHE A 385 -10.72 -1.94 16.65
C PHE A 385 -9.83 -1.06 15.76
N LEU A 386 -8.51 -1.17 15.91
CA LEU A 386 -7.53 -0.36 15.18
C LEU A 386 -7.21 -0.90 13.79
N THR A 387 -7.17 -2.22 13.64
CA THR A 387 -6.92 -2.89 12.38
C THR A 387 -8.19 -3.63 11.94
N ARG A 388 -8.05 -4.76 11.24
CA ARG A 388 -9.18 -5.64 10.92
C ARG A 388 -9.24 -6.76 11.95
N PRO A 389 -10.44 -7.16 12.41
CA PRO A 389 -10.57 -8.37 13.21
C PRO A 389 -10.07 -9.58 12.42
N TYR A 390 -9.57 -10.58 13.14
CA TYR A 390 -9.30 -11.88 12.53
C TYR A 390 -10.61 -12.50 12.05
N ALA A 391 -10.63 -13.04 10.83
CA ALA A 391 -11.83 -13.65 10.25
C ALA A 391 -12.33 -14.88 11.05
N GLU A 392 -11.44 -15.50 11.83
CA GLU A 392 -11.69 -16.65 12.69
C GLU A 392 -12.08 -16.26 14.13
N ALA A 393 -11.90 -14.99 14.50
CA ALA A 393 -12.31 -14.51 15.82
C ALA A 393 -13.81 -14.17 15.77
N GLU A 394 -14.61 -14.90 16.55
CA GLU A 394 -15.98 -14.48 16.84
C GLU A 394 -15.94 -13.20 17.69
N GLU A 395 -16.77 -12.20 17.35
CA GLU A 395 -17.03 -11.06 18.23
C GLU A 395 -17.87 -11.51 19.43
N GLU A 396 -17.29 -12.28 20.36
CA GLU A 396 -17.95 -12.64 21.62
C GLU A 396 -18.02 -11.47 22.62
N GLY A 397 -17.55 -10.26 22.27
CA GLY A 397 -17.37 -9.15 23.22
C GLY A 397 -18.20 -7.87 23.03
N ILE A 398 -18.83 -7.60 21.88
CA ILE A 398 -19.37 -6.23 21.61
C ILE A 398 -20.87 -6.07 21.95
N ARG A 399 -21.56 -7.13 22.40
CA ARG A 399 -23.02 -7.09 22.60
C ARG A 399 -23.50 -6.66 23.98
N ALA A 400 -22.62 -6.24 24.90
CA ALA A 400 -23.00 -5.66 26.19
C ALA A 400 -22.80 -4.13 26.22
N GLY A 401 -23.55 -3.37 25.41
CA GLY A 401 -23.47 -1.90 25.50
C GLY A 401 -24.22 -1.07 24.45
N GLY A 402 -24.93 -1.68 23.51
CA GLY A 402 -25.64 -0.99 22.43
C GLY A 402 -27.10 -0.65 22.73
N GLY A 403 -27.41 -0.02 23.87
CA GLY A 403 -28.76 0.44 24.20
C GLY A 403 -29.00 1.90 23.81
N ARG A 404 -29.13 2.22 22.51
CA ARG A 404 -29.65 3.53 22.09
C ARG A 404 -31.17 3.56 22.33
N GLY A 405 -31.59 4.50 23.18
CA GLY A 405 -32.98 4.77 23.50
C GLY A 405 -33.79 5.12 22.25
N ALA A 406 -34.85 4.35 22.02
CA ALA A 406 -36.00 4.77 21.24
C ALA A 406 -37.21 4.72 22.19
N SER A 407 -37.57 5.87 22.72
CA SER A 407 -38.86 6.09 23.36
C SER A 407 -39.95 6.05 22.29
N ALA A 408 -40.82 5.04 22.32
CA ALA A 408 -42.12 5.12 21.68
C ALA A 408 -43.13 4.25 22.44
N SER A 409 -44.03 4.94 23.13
CA SER A 409 -45.25 4.47 23.77
C SER A 409 -46.19 3.78 22.79
N SER A 410 -46.71 2.60 23.14
CA SER A 410 -48.06 2.11 22.78
C SER A 410 -48.41 0.77 23.47
N PRO A 411 -49.71 0.42 23.60
CA PRO A 411 -50.25 -0.16 24.83
C PRO A 411 -50.31 -1.70 24.87
N LYS A 412 -50.36 -2.22 26.11
CA LYS A 412 -50.65 -3.62 26.47
C LYS A 412 -52.02 -4.07 25.93
N PRO A 413 -52.13 -5.29 25.38
CA PRO A 413 -53.31 -6.11 25.55
C PRO A 413 -53.11 -7.10 26.69
N ARG A 414 -54.08 -7.12 27.61
CA ARG A 414 -54.29 -8.17 28.61
C ARG A 414 -54.97 -9.37 27.95
N GLY A 415 -54.55 -10.58 28.33
CA GLY A 415 -55.44 -11.74 28.47
C GLY A 415 -55.15 -12.90 27.52
N GLY A 416 -55.04 -14.10 28.10
CA GLY A 416 -55.13 -15.38 27.40
C GLY A 416 -53.99 -16.33 27.73
N GLY A 417 -54.15 -17.15 28.77
CA GLY A 417 -53.16 -18.14 29.17
C GLY A 417 -53.06 -19.35 28.23
N GLY A 418 -51.96 -20.09 28.39
CA GLY A 418 -51.85 -21.46 27.92
C GLY A 418 -50.51 -21.82 27.31
N GLY A 419 -49.76 -22.68 28.01
CA GLY A 419 -48.85 -23.64 27.38
C GLY A 419 -47.42 -23.15 27.15
N GLY A 420 -46.46 -23.81 27.80
CA GLY A 420 -45.05 -23.45 27.74
C GLY A 420 -44.46 -23.50 26.34
N SER A 421 -43.58 -22.54 26.09
CA SER A 421 -42.43 -22.71 25.21
C SER A 421 -41.33 -21.79 25.73
N ARG A 422 -40.41 -22.39 26.47
CA ARG A 422 -39.18 -21.77 26.99
C ARG A 422 -38.18 -21.65 25.83
N TRP A 423 -38.50 -20.78 24.88
CA TRP A 423 -37.65 -20.41 23.74
C TRP A 423 -37.89 -18.94 23.43
N ASP A 424 -37.48 -18.07 24.35
CA ASP A 424 -37.33 -16.65 24.05
C ASP A 424 -36.38 -16.03 25.07
N ARG A 425 -35.31 -15.41 24.55
CA ARG A 425 -34.18 -14.73 25.22
C ARG A 425 -32.94 -15.56 25.52
N GLU A 426 -32.24 -15.94 24.46
CA GLU A 426 -30.78 -15.95 24.40
C GLU A 426 -30.41 -15.46 22.98
N GLY A 427 -29.47 -14.52 22.86
CA GLY A 427 -29.29 -13.70 21.66
C GLY A 427 -29.18 -14.49 20.36
N ASP A 428 -30.02 -14.16 19.38
CA ASP A 428 -30.12 -14.83 18.07
C ASP A 428 -28.76 -14.95 17.38
N VAL A 429 -28.10 -16.09 17.56
CA VAL A 429 -27.16 -16.63 16.58
C VAL A 429 -28.03 -17.39 15.59
N LEU A 430 -28.49 -16.65 14.56
CA LEU A 430 -29.26 -17.22 13.46
C LEU A 430 -28.51 -18.45 12.90
N SER A 431 -29.19 -19.60 12.80
CA SER A 431 -28.58 -20.81 12.22
C SER A 431 -28.24 -20.57 10.74
N LEU A 432 -27.24 -21.29 10.21
CA LEU A 432 -26.84 -21.13 8.81
C LEU A 432 -28.01 -21.45 7.86
N ALA A 433 -28.80 -22.46 8.20
CA ALA A 433 -29.99 -22.80 7.44
C ALA A 433 -31.00 -21.64 7.41
N SER A 434 -31.20 -20.93 8.53
CA SER A 434 -32.12 -19.79 8.59
C SER A 434 -31.67 -18.62 7.70
N LEU A 435 -30.36 -18.32 7.66
CA LEU A 435 -29.78 -17.30 6.79
C LEU A 435 -29.93 -17.66 5.30
N ILE A 436 -29.76 -18.93 4.94
CA ILE A 436 -29.96 -19.37 3.56
C ILE A 436 -31.44 -19.28 3.19
N VAL A 437 -32.35 -19.62 4.10
CA VAL A 437 -33.80 -19.46 3.87
C VAL A 437 -34.15 -18.00 3.64
N GLU A 438 -33.62 -17.07 4.44
CA GLU A 438 -33.83 -15.63 4.24
C GLU A 438 -33.36 -15.17 2.85
N ARG A 439 -32.16 -15.59 2.42
CA ARG A 439 -31.68 -15.30 1.06
C ARG A 439 -32.51 -15.98 -0.04
N ARG A 440 -33.14 -17.13 0.23
CA ARG A 440 -34.00 -17.82 -0.76
C ARG A 440 -35.41 -17.24 -0.85
N ARG A 441 -35.90 -16.61 0.22
CA ARG A 441 -37.25 -16.01 0.28
C ARG A 441 -37.46 -14.97 -0.82
N HIS A 442 -36.45 -14.15 -1.14
CA HIS A 442 -36.59 -13.14 -2.20
C HIS A 442 -36.79 -13.72 -3.62
N LEU A 443 -36.51 -15.02 -3.83
CA LEU A 443 -36.62 -15.70 -5.12
C LEU A 443 -37.83 -16.65 -5.19
N ASN A 444 -38.73 -16.65 -4.19
CA ASN A 444 -39.84 -17.61 -4.08
C ASN A 444 -39.41 -19.07 -4.27
N LEU A 445 -38.17 -19.41 -3.88
CA LEU A 445 -37.68 -20.79 -3.96
C LEU A 445 -38.27 -21.61 -2.80
N ALA A 446 -38.52 -22.89 -3.06
CA ALA A 446 -38.99 -23.83 -2.05
C ALA A 446 -38.07 -23.86 -0.81
N HIS A 447 -38.68 -24.11 0.34
CA HIS A 447 -38.00 -24.23 1.63
C HIS A 447 -36.98 -25.37 1.60
N ILE A 448 -35.89 -25.21 2.34
CA ILE A 448 -34.87 -26.24 2.48
C ILE A 448 -35.46 -27.41 3.30
N PRO A 449 -35.34 -28.67 2.85
CA PRO A 449 -35.78 -29.81 3.62
C PRO A 449 -35.10 -29.85 4.99
N TYR A 450 -35.84 -30.23 6.05
CA TYR A 450 -35.32 -30.22 7.42
C TYR A 450 -34.02 -31.03 7.59
N ILE A 451 -33.89 -32.17 6.90
CA ILE A 451 -32.68 -33.00 6.91
C ILE A 451 -31.47 -32.21 6.39
N LEU A 452 -31.65 -31.46 5.30
CA LEU A 452 -30.60 -30.61 4.73
C LEU A 452 -30.30 -29.41 5.64
N ALA A 453 -31.32 -28.80 6.25
CA ALA A 453 -31.13 -27.74 7.23
C ALA A 453 -30.28 -28.20 8.43
N SER A 454 -30.61 -29.36 9.01
CA SER A 454 -29.84 -29.97 10.10
C SER A 454 -28.42 -30.31 9.69
N ALA A 455 -28.19 -30.83 8.47
CA ALA A 455 -26.86 -31.09 7.95
C ALA A 455 -26.04 -29.81 7.75
N LEU A 456 -26.66 -28.72 7.27
CA LEU A 456 -26.03 -27.41 7.13
C LEU A 456 -25.62 -26.83 8.49
N ASP A 457 -26.49 -26.95 9.49
CA ASP A 457 -26.19 -26.47 10.84
C ASP A 457 -25.13 -27.34 11.53
N GLY A 458 -25.11 -28.65 11.28
CA GLY A 458 -24.02 -29.54 11.67
C GLY A 458 -22.68 -29.11 11.07
N ARG A 459 -22.66 -28.76 9.78
CA ARG A 459 -21.46 -28.21 9.12
C ARG A 459 -21.06 -26.85 9.68
N ALA A 460 -22.00 -25.98 10.00
CA ALA A 460 -21.71 -24.68 10.61
C ALA A 460 -21.07 -24.83 12.00
N ALA A 461 -21.48 -25.83 12.79
CA ALA A 461 -20.84 -26.16 14.06
C ALA A 461 -19.44 -26.73 13.88
N ASP A 462 -19.23 -27.62 12.89
CA ASP A 462 -17.90 -28.16 12.58
C ASP A 462 -16.94 -27.06 12.13
N LEU A 463 -17.37 -26.13 11.26
CA LEU A 463 -16.56 -24.99 10.83
C LEU A 463 -16.19 -24.07 12.00
N ARG A 464 -17.12 -23.80 12.92
CA ARG A 464 -16.83 -23.02 14.14
C ARG A 464 -15.76 -23.68 15.00
N ARG A 465 -15.82 -25.01 15.17
CA ARG A 465 -14.77 -25.76 15.89
C ARG A 465 -13.42 -25.68 15.20
N LEU A 466 -13.38 -25.71 13.86
CA LEU A 466 -12.14 -25.56 13.10
C LEU A 466 -11.55 -24.15 13.28
N GLN A 467 -12.38 -23.10 13.17
CA GLN A 467 -11.94 -21.71 13.36
C GLN A 467 -11.35 -21.49 14.77
N GLN A 468 -12.04 -21.97 15.81
CA GLN A 468 -11.55 -21.87 17.19
C GLN A 468 -10.24 -22.66 17.40
N ARG A 469 -10.08 -23.81 16.74
CA ARG A 469 -8.87 -24.64 16.84
C ARG A 469 -7.67 -23.97 16.18
N TYR A 470 -7.83 -23.46 14.96
CA TYR A 470 -6.71 -22.97 14.14
C TYR A 470 -6.34 -21.50 14.40
N HIS A 471 -7.19 -20.71 15.07
CA HIS A 471 -6.97 -19.29 15.32
C HIS A 471 -5.55 -18.92 15.81
N ARG A 472 -5.03 -19.63 16.82
CA ARG A 472 -3.69 -19.36 17.36
C ARG A 472 -2.58 -19.95 16.48
N GLU A 473 -2.82 -21.13 15.91
CA GLU A 473 -1.85 -21.83 15.07
C GLU A 473 -1.58 -21.05 13.78
N ASP A 474 -2.63 -20.48 13.17
CA ASP A 474 -2.53 -19.72 11.92
C ASP A 474 -1.84 -18.37 12.13
N ILE A 475 -2.10 -17.66 13.24
CA ILE A 475 -1.39 -16.41 13.56
C ILE A 475 0.11 -16.67 13.75
N LEU A 476 0.47 -17.68 14.55
CA LEU A 476 1.88 -18.00 14.82
C LEU A 476 2.57 -18.58 13.59
N GLY A 477 1.88 -19.46 12.86
CA GLY A 477 2.36 -20.05 11.61
C GLY A 477 2.64 -18.97 10.56
N PHE A 478 1.72 -18.03 10.39
CA PHE A 478 1.88 -16.93 9.44
C PHE A 478 3.04 -15.99 9.81
N GLN A 479 3.20 -15.65 11.09
CA GLN A 479 4.33 -14.83 11.54
C GLN A 479 5.69 -15.52 11.33
N ARG A 480 5.78 -16.85 11.54
CA ARG A 480 6.99 -17.64 11.26
C ARG A 480 7.26 -17.72 9.76
N LEU A 481 6.23 -17.94 8.97
CA LEU A 481 6.30 -17.96 7.50
C LEU A 481 6.85 -16.64 6.97
N LEU A 482 6.33 -15.51 7.45
CA LEU A 482 6.81 -14.18 7.09
C LEU A 482 8.27 -13.93 7.48
N ARG A 483 8.78 -14.55 8.55
CA ARG A 483 10.20 -14.41 8.96
C ARG A 483 11.16 -15.27 8.13
N GLY A 484 10.64 -16.20 7.34
CA GLY A 484 11.45 -17.07 6.48
C GLY A 484 11.92 -18.35 7.16
N ASP A 485 11.27 -18.80 8.24
CA ASP A 485 11.54 -20.11 8.87
C ASP A 485 11.06 -21.31 8.00
N GLY A 486 10.76 -21.09 6.71
CA GLY A 486 10.24 -22.08 5.74
C GLY A 486 10.98 -22.07 4.40
N GLU A 487 10.67 -23.04 3.53
CA GLU A 487 11.50 -23.45 2.38
C GLU A 487 11.62 -22.45 1.20
N SER A 488 10.99 -21.27 1.21
CA SER A 488 11.13 -20.26 0.12
C SER A 488 10.81 -18.82 0.55
N PRO A 489 11.81 -18.03 1.01
CA PRO A 489 11.60 -16.64 1.46
C PRO A 489 11.20 -15.65 0.34
N ALA A 490 11.33 -16.05 -0.93
CA ALA A 490 11.02 -15.18 -2.08
C ALA A 490 9.52 -15.00 -2.37
N GLU A 491 8.65 -15.83 -1.81
CA GLU A 491 7.20 -15.79 -2.08
C GLU A 491 6.45 -14.75 -1.22
N TYR A 492 7.01 -14.38 -0.06
CA TYR A 492 6.37 -13.49 0.93
C TYR A 492 7.09 -12.15 1.05
N LEU A 493 7.15 -11.42 -0.07
CA LEU A 493 7.75 -10.09 -0.13
C LEU A 493 6.66 -9.02 -0.26
N SER A 494 6.67 -8.08 0.67
CA SER A 494 5.86 -6.87 0.63
C SER A 494 6.68 -5.65 1.03
N PHE A 495 6.08 -4.46 0.95
CA PHE A 495 6.71 -3.26 1.45
C PHE A 495 6.69 -3.16 2.98
N SER A 496 5.63 -3.65 3.64
CA SER A 496 5.31 -3.29 5.03
C SER A 496 4.72 -4.40 5.92
N ASP A 497 5.00 -5.68 5.67
CA ASP A 497 4.58 -6.78 6.56
C ASP A 497 5.54 -6.98 7.74
N TRP A 498 5.66 -5.96 8.59
CA TRP A 498 6.46 -6.03 9.82
C TRP A 498 5.70 -6.73 10.95
N SER A 499 6.45 -7.28 11.91
CA SER A 499 5.85 -7.85 13.13
C SER A 499 5.36 -6.80 14.14
N TYR A 500 5.58 -5.52 13.86
CA TYR A 500 5.26 -4.38 14.71
C TYR A 500 4.33 -3.41 14.00
N LEU A 501 3.58 -2.63 14.77
CA LEU A 501 2.71 -1.60 14.22
C LEU A 501 3.50 -0.32 13.98
N ASN A 502 3.38 0.25 12.78
CA ASN A 502 3.89 1.58 12.48
C ASN A 502 2.73 2.51 12.09
N PRO A 503 2.29 3.42 12.99
CA PRO A 503 1.28 4.44 12.68
C PRO A 503 1.60 5.34 11.48
N ASN A 504 2.90 5.49 11.16
CA ASN A 504 3.39 6.32 10.07
C ASN A 504 3.72 5.52 8.80
N ALA A 505 3.31 4.25 8.74
CA ALA A 505 3.46 3.39 7.57
C ALA A 505 2.98 4.10 6.30
N VAL A 506 3.84 4.13 5.31
CA VAL A 506 3.61 4.74 4.01
C VAL A 506 2.62 3.87 3.25
N ARG A 507 1.68 4.54 2.59
CA ARG A 507 0.72 3.93 1.68
C ARG A 507 1.43 3.11 0.61
N ALA A 508 1.02 1.85 0.44
CA ALA A 508 1.64 0.91 -0.50
C ALA A 508 1.66 1.45 -1.95
N GLU A 509 0.65 2.22 -2.35
CA GLU A 509 0.54 2.81 -3.68
C GLU A 509 1.67 3.80 -3.99
N VAL A 510 2.19 4.48 -2.97
CA VAL A 510 3.31 5.44 -3.12
C VAL A 510 4.58 4.69 -3.47
N ARG A 511 4.85 3.56 -2.78
CA ARG A 511 6.01 2.71 -3.06
C ARG A 511 5.86 1.98 -4.40
N ASP A 512 4.67 1.48 -4.72
CA ASP A 512 4.39 0.85 -6.02
C ASP A 512 4.59 1.82 -7.20
N ARG A 513 4.21 3.09 -7.05
CA ARG A 513 4.45 4.10 -8.09
C ARG A 513 5.94 4.30 -8.36
N LEU A 514 6.78 4.34 -7.32
CA LEU A 514 8.23 4.42 -7.45
C LEU A 514 8.82 3.12 -8.03
N GLN A 515 8.31 1.97 -7.59
CA GLN A 515 8.67 0.66 -8.13
C GLN A 515 8.44 0.60 -9.65
N ARG A 516 7.25 1.00 -10.13
CA ARG A 516 6.92 1.00 -11.55
C ARG A 516 7.85 1.91 -12.36
N ARG A 517 8.13 3.12 -11.87
CA ARG A 517 9.10 4.04 -12.49
C ARG A 517 10.49 3.41 -12.59
N GLY A 518 10.97 2.80 -11.52
CA GLY A 518 12.27 2.12 -11.53
C GLY A 518 12.29 0.92 -12.49
N MET A 519 11.21 0.15 -12.60
CA MET A 519 11.10 -0.96 -13.57
C MET A 519 11.10 -0.47 -15.02
N GLU A 520 10.45 0.66 -15.30
CA GLU A 520 10.50 1.33 -16.61
C GLU A 520 11.92 1.80 -16.94
N ALA A 521 12.63 2.39 -15.96
CA ALA A 521 14.01 2.79 -16.11
C ALA A 521 14.95 1.60 -16.34
N LEU A 522 14.77 0.48 -15.64
CA LEU A 522 15.53 -0.76 -15.89
C LEU A 522 15.32 -1.28 -17.31
N ARG A 523 14.07 -1.29 -17.81
CA ARG A 523 13.79 -1.66 -19.20
C ARG A 523 14.47 -0.72 -20.18
N LEU A 524 14.44 0.59 -19.93
CA LEU A 524 15.13 1.57 -20.77
C LEU A 524 16.64 1.35 -20.78
N TYR A 525 17.24 1.05 -19.61
CA TYR A 525 18.65 0.73 -19.48
C TYR A 525 19.04 -0.50 -20.31
N ASP A 526 18.22 -1.56 -20.25
CA ASP A 526 18.45 -2.81 -20.98
C ASP A 526 18.32 -2.61 -22.50
N THR A 527 17.28 -1.87 -22.96
CA THR A 527 17.13 -1.58 -24.40
C THR A 527 18.32 -0.85 -25.01
N ALA A 528 19.05 -0.07 -24.21
CA ALA A 528 20.24 0.64 -24.66
C ALA A 528 21.42 -0.30 -24.97
N THR A 529 21.45 -1.52 -24.43
CA THR A 529 22.50 -2.51 -24.71
C THR A 529 22.60 -2.82 -26.21
N ASN A 530 21.46 -2.99 -26.89
CA ASN A 530 21.40 -3.23 -28.35
C ASN A 530 21.85 -2.02 -29.21
N ASP A 531 21.76 -0.81 -28.64
CA ASP A 531 22.20 0.42 -29.29
C ASP A 531 23.70 0.66 -29.12
N LEU A 532 24.26 0.23 -27.98
CA LEU A 532 25.69 0.38 -27.63
C LEU A 532 26.55 -0.69 -28.28
N PHE A 533 26.04 -1.92 -28.32
CA PHE A 533 26.75 -3.07 -28.83
C PHE A 533 26.11 -3.59 -30.13
N ARG A 534 26.83 -4.46 -30.83
CA ARG A 534 26.37 -5.12 -32.05
C ARG A 534 26.89 -6.54 -32.11
N VAL A 535 26.16 -7.41 -32.80
CA VAL A 535 26.66 -8.71 -33.24
C VAL A 535 27.85 -8.55 -34.21
N GLY A 536 28.61 -9.64 -34.37
CA GLY A 536 29.70 -9.71 -35.35
C GLY A 536 29.24 -9.38 -36.77
N PHE A 537 30.14 -8.85 -37.60
CA PHE A 537 29.80 -8.51 -39.00
C PHE A 537 29.40 -9.77 -39.79
N GLU A 538 30.20 -10.83 -39.68
CA GLU A 538 29.96 -12.11 -40.36
C GLU A 538 28.64 -12.75 -39.88
N GLU A 539 28.32 -12.66 -38.59
CA GLU A 539 27.05 -13.15 -38.05
C GLU A 539 25.84 -12.37 -38.59
N ALA A 540 25.97 -11.04 -38.71
CA ALA A 540 24.93 -10.22 -39.33
C ALA A 540 24.76 -10.54 -40.82
N GLU A 541 25.87 -10.78 -41.54
CA GLU A 541 25.85 -11.19 -42.95
C GLU A 541 25.17 -12.56 -43.11
N MET A 542 25.56 -13.54 -42.30
CA MET A 542 24.94 -14.86 -42.26
C MET A 542 23.44 -14.79 -41.95
N THR A 543 23.03 -13.92 -41.03
CA THR A 543 21.61 -13.69 -40.71
C THR A 543 20.87 -13.07 -41.89
N SER A 544 21.53 -12.20 -42.67
CA SER A 544 20.94 -11.53 -43.83
C SER A 544 20.72 -12.45 -45.04
N LEU A 545 21.39 -13.61 -45.08
CA LEU A 545 21.17 -14.65 -46.10
C LEU A 545 19.76 -15.22 -46.02
N THR A 546 19.21 -15.34 -44.80
CA THR A 546 17.80 -15.68 -44.58
C THR A 546 16.94 -14.43 -44.61
N ARG A 547 16.33 -14.14 -45.77
CA ARG A 547 15.39 -13.02 -45.90
C ARG A 547 14.07 -13.34 -45.22
N PRO A 548 13.47 -12.40 -44.45
CA PRO A 548 12.13 -12.60 -43.94
C PRO A 548 11.14 -12.60 -45.11
N VAL A 549 10.43 -13.71 -45.27
CA VAL A 549 9.37 -13.90 -46.27
C VAL A 549 8.02 -13.84 -45.56
N GLU A 550 7.11 -13.03 -46.10
CA GLU A 550 5.74 -12.89 -45.59
C GLU A 550 5.04 -14.26 -45.56
N GLY A 551 4.36 -14.56 -44.45
CA GLY A 551 3.65 -15.83 -44.25
C GLY A 551 4.53 -17.01 -43.79
N VAL A 552 5.87 -16.87 -43.78
CA VAL A 552 6.78 -17.93 -43.31
C VAL A 552 7.63 -17.49 -42.12
N HIS A 553 8.29 -16.33 -42.22
CA HIS A 553 9.23 -15.84 -41.21
C HIS A 553 8.66 -14.68 -40.38
N THR A 554 7.58 -14.07 -40.83
CA THR A 554 6.89 -12.98 -40.16
C THR A 554 5.80 -13.53 -39.26
N LEU A 555 5.65 -12.97 -38.04
CA LEU A 555 4.49 -13.23 -37.21
C LEU A 555 3.19 -12.87 -37.96
N PRO A 556 2.10 -13.61 -37.76
CA PRO A 556 0.82 -13.31 -38.41
C PRO A 556 0.30 -11.92 -37.97
N SER A 557 -0.49 -11.28 -38.83
CA SER A 557 -1.05 -9.93 -38.55
C SER A 557 -2.06 -9.91 -37.40
N TYR A 558 -2.62 -11.07 -37.04
CA TYR A 558 -3.66 -11.25 -36.03
C TYR A 558 -3.12 -11.70 -34.67
N ILE A 559 -2.00 -11.13 -34.23
CA ILE A 559 -1.42 -11.41 -32.90
C ILE A 559 -2.49 -11.12 -31.82
N PRO A 560 -2.61 -11.97 -30.78
CA PRO A 560 -3.60 -11.79 -29.73
C PRO A 560 -3.34 -10.49 -28.97
N THR A 561 -4.08 -9.44 -29.33
CA THR A 561 -4.07 -8.14 -28.68
C THR A 561 -5.48 -7.79 -28.23
N LEU A 562 -5.62 -7.11 -27.09
CA LEU A 562 -6.94 -6.72 -26.59
C LEU A 562 -7.77 -5.93 -27.63
N PRO A 563 -7.22 -4.95 -28.37
CA PRO A 563 -7.96 -4.25 -29.42
C PRO A 563 -8.46 -5.17 -30.54
N HIS A 564 -7.68 -6.18 -30.95
CA HIS A 564 -8.10 -7.16 -31.95
C HIS A 564 -9.38 -7.87 -31.50
N PHE A 565 -9.43 -8.38 -30.27
CA PHE A 565 -10.63 -9.07 -29.75
C PHE A 565 -11.82 -8.12 -29.56
N ILE A 566 -11.58 -6.88 -29.12
CA ILE A 566 -12.66 -5.88 -29.02
C ILE A 566 -13.26 -5.64 -30.41
N VAL A 567 -12.43 -5.46 -31.44
CA VAL A 567 -12.88 -5.29 -32.82
C VAL A 567 -13.64 -6.52 -33.33
N GLN A 568 -13.20 -7.74 -33.02
CA GLN A 568 -13.95 -8.95 -33.40
C GLN A 568 -15.35 -9.00 -32.78
N ILE A 569 -15.50 -8.54 -31.52
CA ILE A 569 -16.79 -8.49 -30.84
C ILE A 569 -17.66 -7.37 -31.40
N THR A 570 -17.11 -6.17 -31.58
CA THR A 570 -17.87 -5.00 -32.07
C THR A 570 -18.19 -5.09 -33.56
N LYS A 571 -17.47 -5.91 -34.33
CA LYS A 571 -17.79 -6.22 -35.73
C LYS A 571 -19.08 -7.04 -35.86
N ASP A 572 -19.54 -7.67 -34.77
CA ASP A 572 -20.82 -8.36 -34.79
C ASP A 572 -21.96 -7.39 -35.11
N PRO A 573 -22.82 -7.69 -36.11
CA PRO A 573 -23.81 -6.74 -36.60
C PRO A 573 -24.82 -6.31 -35.53
N HIS A 574 -25.22 -7.23 -34.63
CA HIS A 574 -26.16 -6.92 -33.55
C HIS A 574 -25.50 -6.05 -32.49
N VAL A 575 -24.25 -6.34 -32.12
CA VAL A 575 -23.48 -5.53 -31.18
C VAL A 575 -23.22 -4.13 -31.75
N ALA A 576 -22.79 -4.02 -33.01
CA ALA A 576 -22.54 -2.76 -33.69
C ALA A 576 -23.82 -1.91 -33.76
N CYS A 577 -24.94 -2.52 -34.16
CA CYS A 577 -26.21 -1.82 -34.27
C CYS A 577 -26.68 -1.31 -32.90
N LEU A 578 -26.59 -2.15 -31.85
CA LEU A 578 -26.92 -1.72 -30.50
C LEU A 578 -26.05 -0.56 -30.02
N LEU A 579 -24.73 -0.66 -30.23
CA LEU A 579 -23.75 0.31 -29.74
C LEU A 579 -23.83 1.66 -30.45
N TYR A 580 -24.00 1.68 -31.78
CA TYR A 580 -23.90 2.89 -32.59
C TYR A 580 -25.24 3.47 -33.03
N VAL A 581 -26.29 2.64 -33.13
CA VAL A 581 -27.61 3.07 -33.62
C VAL A 581 -28.61 3.12 -32.47
N VAL A 582 -28.81 2.01 -31.76
CA VAL A 582 -29.92 1.88 -30.81
C VAL A 582 -29.70 2.68 -29.53
N LEU A 583 -28.61 2.42 -28.80
CA LEU A 583 -28.36 3.08 -27.52
C LEU A 583 -28.12 4.60 -27.66
N PRO A 584 -27.49 5.10 -28.74
CA PRO A 584 -27.33 6.56 -28.94
C PRO A 584 -28.57 7.28 -29.51
N SER A 585 -29.41 6.62 -30.33
CA SER A 585 -30.62 7.25 -30.91
C SER A 585 -31.74 7.44 -29.90
N LEU A 586 -31.75 6.64 -28.84
CA LEU A 586 -32.58 6.84 -27.67
C LEU A 586 -32.01 8.03 -26.88
N SER A 587 -32.47 9.24 -27.22
CA SER A 587 -32.04 10.53 -26.64
C SER A 587 -31.72 10.45 -25.13
N PRO A 588 -30.66 11.10 -24.61
CA PRO A 588 -30.19 11.03 -23.21
C PRO A 588 -31.13 11.76 -22.21
N ARG A 589 -32.45 11.67 -22.41
CA ARG A 589 -33.47 12.27 -21.54
C ARG A 589 -33.57 11.59 -20.18
N THR A 590 -33.00 10.40 -20.02
CA THR A 590 -32.94 9.63 -18.78
C THR A 590 -31.53 9.04 -18.61
N GLY A 591 -30.88 9.24 -17.46
CA GLY A 591 -29.53 8.69 -17.16
C GLY A 591 -29.43 7.16 -17.23
N GLU A 592 -30.55 6.46 -17.41
CA GLU A 592 -30.62 5.02 -17.64
C GLU A 592 -29.94 4.57 -18.95
N GLU A 593 -30.04 5.33 -20.05
CA GLU A 593 -29.49 4.91 -21.35
C GLU A 593 -27.96 5.13 -21.41
N GLU A 594 -27.45 6.15 -20.74
CA GLU A 594 -26.01 6.33 -20.55
C GLU A 594 -25.43 5.18 -19.72
N GLY A 595 -26.13 4.77 -18.66
CA GLY A 595 -25.79 3.58 -17.87
C GLY A 595 -25.74 2.30 -18.71
N LYS A 596 -26.69 2.11 -19.63
CA LYS A 596 -26.73 0.95 -20.54
C LYS A 596 -25.61 0.96 -21.57
N SER A 597 -25.26 2.12 -22.12
CA SER A 597 -24.11 2.26 -23.02
C SER A 597 -22.80 1.92 -22.32
N GLN A 598 -22.60 2.43 -21.10
CA GLN A 598 -21.43 2.09 -20.27
C GLN A 598 -21.41 0.61 -19.89
N GLU A 599 -22.56 0.02 -19.56
CA GLU A 599 -22.68 -1.41 -19.28
C GLU A 599 -22.33 -2.27 -20.50
N MET A 600 -22.83 -1.93 -21.68
CA MET A 600 -22.51 -2.63 -22.92
C MET A 600 -21.01 -2.58 -23.24
N GLN A 601 -20.39 -1.39 -23.13
CA GLN A 601 -18.94 -1.23 -23.33
C GLN A 601 -18.14 -2.04 -22.30
N ARG A 602 -18.58 -2.05 -21.04
CA ARG A 602 -17.97 -2.87 -19.98
C ARG A 602 -18.04 -4.36 -20.31
N LEU A 603 -19.19 -4.86 -20.76
CA LEU A 603 -19.37 -6.27 -21.12
C LEU A 603 -18.53 -6.68 -22.34
N ILE A 604 -18.45 -5.82 -23.36
CA ILE A 604 -17.56 -6.01 -24.52
C ILE A 604 -16.10 -6.08 -24.07
N HIS A 605 -15.66 -5.15 -23.22
CA HIS A 605 -14.30 -5.14 -22.69
C HIS A 605 -14.00 -6.38 -21.83
N GLN A 606 -14.95 -6.83 -21.01
CA GLN A 606 -14.82 -8.05 -20.21
C GLN A 606 -14.63 -9.29 -21.09
N LEU A 607 -15.49 -9.49 -22.10
CA LEU A 607 -15.36 -10.60 -23.03
C LEU A 607 -14.05 -10.53 -23.82
N GLY A 608 -13.70 -9.35 -24.35
CA GLY A 608 -12.44 -9.14 -25.08
C GLY A 608 -11.20 -9.44 -24.22
N SER A 609 -11.22 -9.03 -22.95
CA SER A 609 -10.14 -9.31 -21.99
C SER A 609 -10.01 -10.81 -21.69
N MET A 610 -11.13 -11.53 -21.57
CA MET A 610 -11.10 -12.98 -21.32
C MET A 610 -10.64 -13.76 -22.54
N LEU A 611 -11.08 -13.39 -23.75
CA LEU A 611 -10.59 -13.97 -25.00
C LEU A 611 -9.08 -13.74 -25.18
N HIS A 612 -8.61 -12.52 -24.89
CA HIS A 612 -7.18 -12.20 -24.94
C HIS A 612 -6.36 -13.06 -23.97
N ARG A 613 -6.79 -13.21 -22.72
CA ARG A 613 -6.11 -14.08 -21.74
C ARG A 613 -6.13 -15.56 -22.14
N MET A 614 -7.24 -16.03 -22.71
CA MET A 614 -7.34 -17.39 -23.24
C MET A 614 -6.37 -17.62 -24.39
N ALA A 615 -6.23 -16.63 -25.30
CA ALA A 615 -5.31 -16.71 -26.43
C ALA A 615 -3.83 -16.72 -26.00
N LEU A 616 -3.43 -15.88 -25.03
CA LEU A 616 -2.06 -15.86 -24.51
C LEU A 616 -1.65 -17.22 -23.89
N GLU A 617 -2.57 -17.87 -23.18
CA GLU A 617 -2.32 -19.15 -22.50
C GLU A 617 -2.90 -20.36 -23.26
N PHE A 618 -3.19 -20.20 -24.56
CA PHE A 618 -3.85 -21.24 -25.36
C PHE A 618 -3.04 -22.54 -25.43
N HIS A 619 -1.71 -22.43 -25.42
CA HIS A 619 -0.79 -23.56 -25.45
C HIS A 619 -0.81 -24.42 -24.17
N LYS A 620 -1.24 -23.89 -23.02
CA LYS A 620 -1.31 -24.63 -21.74
C LYS A 620 -2.73 -25.11 -21.47
N GLN A 621 -2.95 -26.42 -21.53
CA GLN A 621 -4.28 -27.02 -21.43
C GLN A 621 -5.04 -26.63 -20.15
N GLU A 622 -4.39 -26.66 -18.98
CA GLU A 622 -5.03 -26.36 -17.70
C GLU A 622 -5.53 -24.92 -17.63
N LEU A 623 -4.65 -23.96 -17.93
CA LEU A 623 -5.00 -22.53 -17.96
C LEU A 623 -6.01 -22.21 -19.06
N ARG A 624 -5.89 -22.83 -20.24
CA ARG A 624 -6.86 -22.67 -21.34
C ARG A 624 -8.26 -23.06 -20.89
N ARG A 625 -8.43 -24.20 -20.20
CA ARG A 625 -9.74 -24.66 -19.72
C ARG A 625 -10.35 -23.72 -18.67
N VAL A 626 -9.54 -23.22 -17.74
CA VAL A 626 -9.98 -22.22 -16.75
C VAL A 626 -10.38 -20.91 -17.43
N ASN A 627 -9.55 -20.41 -18.34
CA ASN A 627 -9.83 -19.17 -19.07
C ASN A 627 -11.04 -19.32 -19.99
N LYS A 628 -11.29 -20.50 -20.55
CA LYS A 628 -12.52 -20.78 -21.30
C LYS A 628 -13.78 -20.66 -20.43
N GLN A 629 -13.75 -21.08 -19.16
CA GLN A 629 -14.89 -20.85 -18.27
C GLN A 629 -15.13 -19.35 -18.04
N LYS A 630 -14.06 -18.55 -17.89
CA LYS A 630 -14.17 -17.08 -17.81
C LYS A 630 -14.76 -16.48 -19.08
N VAL A 631 -14.37 -16.97 -20.26
CA VAL A 631 -14.96 -16.59 -21.55
C VAL A 631 -16.44 -16.93 -21.59
N ASN A 632 -16.84 -18.14 -21.17
CA ASN A 632 -18.25 -18.55 -21.17
C ASN A 632 -19.10 -17.64 -20.25
N VAL A 633 -18.61 -17.30 -19.06
CA VAL A 633 -19.31 -16.36 -18.15
C VAL A 633 -19.39 -14.97 -18.77
N ALA A 634 -18.31 -14.42 -19.33
CA ALA A 634 -18.33 -13.10 -19.95
C ALA A 634 -19.24 -13.06 -21.20
N ALA A 635 -19.23 -14.12 -22.00
CA ALA A 635 -20.04 -14.25 -23.20
C ALA A 635 -21.53 -14.36 -22.86
N THR A 636 -21.90 -15.18 -21.87
CA THR A 636 -23.30 -15.32 -21.42
C THR A 636 -23.86 -14.01 -20.88
N LEU A 637 -23.07 -13.22 -20.13
CA LEU A 637 -23.49 -11.90 -19.66
C LEU A 637 -23.76 -10.94 -20.83
N LEU A 638 -22.86 -10.89 -21.81
CA LEU A 638 -23.05 -10.06 -23.01
C LEU A 638 -24.25 -10.55 -23.84
N ASP A 639 -24.39 -11.86 -24.03
CA ASP A 639 -25.49 -12.47 -24.77
C ASP A 639 -26.84 -12.15 -24.13
N ASN A 640 -26.94 -12.22 -22.81
CA ASN A 640 -28.15 -11.89 -22.07
C ASN A 640 -28.49 -10.39 -22.19
N PHE A 641 -27.50 -9.51 -22.10
CA PHE A 641 -27.69 -8.08 -22.30
C PHE A 641 -28.18 -7.77 -23.73
N VAL A 642 -27.49 -8.30 -24.75
CA VAL A 642 -27.86 -8.12 -26.16
C VAL A 642 -29.27 -8.64 -26.42
N ARG A 643 -29.61 -9.85 -25.96
CA ARG A 643 -30.97 -10.40 -26.13
C ARG A 643 -32.03 -9.56 -25.41
N ALA A 644 -31.77 -9.11 -24.18
CA ALA A 644 -32.71 -8.29 -23.43
C ALA A 644 -32.97 -6.95 -24.13
N GLU A 645 -31.91 -6.29 -24.60
CA GLU A 645 -32.00 -5.00 -25.29
C GLU A 645 -32.63 -5.13 -26.68
N LEU A 646 -32.29 -6.16 -27.44
CA LEU A 646 -32.98 -6.47 -28.70
C LEU A 646 -34.48 -6.71 -28.48
N LYS A 647 -34.85 -7.51 -27.47
CA LYS A 647 -36.25 -7.76 -27.12
C LYS A 647 -36.96 -6.47 -26.69
N ARG A 648 -36.32 -5.65 -25.86
CA ARG A 648 -36.84 -4.34 -25.43
C ARG A 648 -37.15 -3.45 -26.62
N CYS A 649 -36.21 -3.32 -27.55
CA CYS A 649 -36.35 -2.45 -28.73
C CYS A 649 -37.45 -2.94 -29.68
N LEU A 650 -37.60 -4.26 -29.83
CA LEU A 650 -38.64 -4.84 -30.67
C LEU A 650 -40.05 -4.77 -30.04
N THR A 651 -40.16 -4.68 -28.71
CA THR A 651 -41.44 -4.70 -27.98
C THR A 651 -41.92 -3.32 -27.53
N ARG A 652 -41.07 -2.30 -27.51
CA ARG A 652 -41.44 -0.92 -27.14
C ARG A 652 -42.54 -0.36 -28.07
N PRO A 653 -43.65 0.21 -27.55
CA PRO A 653 -44.67 0.85 -28.39
C PRO A 653 -44.09 2.09 -29.09
N ALA A 654 -44.53 2.36 -30.32
CA ALA A 654 -43.98 3.43 -31.16
C ALA A 654 -44.44 4.81 -30.65
N GLU A 655 -43.67 5.42 -29.76
CA GLU A 655 -43.91 6.79 -29.29
C GLU A 655 -43.04 7.76 -30.11
N GLY A 656 -43.34 7.86 -31.41
CA GLY A 656 -42.60 8.68 -32.38
C GLY A 656 -42.43 7.94 -33.71
N ALA A 657 -43.34 8.19 -34.66
CA ALA A 657 -43.69 7.24 -35.72
C ALA A 657 -42.66 7.01 -36.85
N GLU A 658 -41.61 7.82 -37.02
CA GLU A 658 -40.70 7.67 -38.18
C GLU A 658 -39.29 7.17 -37.82
N GLU A 659 -38.68 7.63 -36.73
CA GLU A 659 -37.32 7.21 -36.34
C GLU A 659 -37.29 5.82 -35.67
N GLU A 660 -38.29 5.48 -34.83
CA GLU A 660 -38.35 4.18 -34.15
C GLU A 660 -38.72 3.02 -35.10
N GLU A 661 -39.49 3.28 -36.15
CA GLU A 661 -39.83 2.29 -37.16
C GLU A 661 -38.62 1.94 -38.05
N GLY A 662 -37.75 2.93 -38.33
CA GLY A 662 -36.48 2.74 -39.00
C GLY A 662 -35.52 1.82 -38.23
N VAL A 663 -35.35 2.05 -36.92
CA VAL A 663 -34.47 1.22 -36.06
C VAL A 663 -35.00 -0.21 -35.95
N LYS A 664 -36.32 -0.39 -35.72
CA LYS A 664 -36.94 -1.73 -35.71
C LYS A 664 -36.83 -2.43 -37.06
N GLY A 665 -36.95 -1.69 -38.16
CA GLY A 665 -36.73 -2.19 -39.51
C GLY A 665 -35.30 -2.69 -39.73
N ILE A 666 -34.29 -1.94 -39.28
CA ILE A 666 -32.88 -2.37 -39.33
C ILE A 666 -32.66 -3.63 -38.50
N LEU A 667 -33.11 -3.65 -37.24
CA LEU A 667 -32.93 -4.79 -36.35
C LEU A 667 -33.56 -6.08 -36.90
N ARG A 668 -34.75 -6.00 -37.54
CA ARG A 668 -35.38 -7.15 -38.18
C ARG A 668 -34.58 -7.66 -39.40
N ARG A 669 -33.90 -6.78 -40.13
CA ARG A 669 -33.05 -7.16 -41.28
C ARG A 669 -31.76 -7.85 -40.88
N LEU A 670 -31.25 -7.60 -39.66
CA LEU A 670 -30.04 -8.27 -39.15
C LEU A 670 -30.23 -9.76 -38.85
N GLY A 671 -31.49 -10.23 -38.77
CA GLY A 671 -31.81 -11.63 -38.50
C GLY A 671 -31.58 -12.03 -37.05
N GLU A 672 -31.42 -13.34 -36.83
CA GLU A 672 -31.25 -13.90 -35.48
C GLU A 672 -29.85 -13.60 -34.92
N PHE A 673 -29.80 -13.17 -33.66
CA PHE A 673 -28.54 -12.94 -32.96
C PHE A 673 -27.83 -14.27 -32.66
N ARG A 674 -26.60 -14.41 -33.15
CA ARG A 674 -25.74 -15.56 -32.84
C ARG A 674 -25.03 -15.33 -31.50
N PRO A 675 -25.29 -16.12 -30.45
CA PRO A 675 -24.64 -15.92 -29.15
C PRO A 675 -23.13 -16.13 -29.21
N PHE A 676 -22.40 -15.41 -28.38
CA PHE A 676 -20.95 -15.52 -28.21
C PHE A 676 -20.53 -16.78 -27.46
N GLU A 677 -21.33 -17.26 -26.50
CA GLU A 677 -20.99 -18.44 -25.68
C GLU A 677 -20.68 -19.69 -26.53
N GLY A 678 -21.51 -19.91 -27.56
CA GLY A 678 -21.40 -21.04 -28.49
C GLY A 678 -20.44 -20.82 -29.66
N ARG A 679 -19.75 -19.68 -29.74
CA ARG A 679 -18.78 -19.44 -30.82
C ARG A 679 -17.52 -20.25 -30.57
N MET A 680 -17.15 -21.05 -31.56
CA MET A 680 -15.94 -21.85 -31.53
C MET A 680 -14.76 -21.04 -32.03
N LEU A 681 -14.20 -20.21 -31.14
CA LEU A 681 -13.07 -19.34 -31.46
C LEU A 681 -11.75 -20.02 -31.10
N ASP A 682 -10.78 -19.96 -32.01
CA ASP A 682 -9.40 -20.41 -31.79
C ASP A 682 -8.53 -19.35 -31.06
N GLU A 683 -7.22 -19.58 -31.00
CA GLU A 683 -6.27 -18.66 -30.36
C GLU A 683 -6.17 -17.28 -31.03
N SER A 684 -6.49 -17.21 -32.32
CA SER A 684 -6.50 -15.97 -33.09
C SER A 684 -7.81 -15.19 -32.94
N GLY A 685 -8.83 -15.78 -32.30
CA GLY A 685 -10.16 -15.19 -32.18
C GLY A 685 -11.03 -15.35 -33.42
N PHE A 686 -10.59 -16.15 -34.39
CA PHE A 686 -11.39 -16.54 -35.55
C PHE A 686 -12.10 -17.86 -35.29
N THR A 687 -13.08 -18.19 -36.13
CA THR A 687 -13.74 -19.49 -36.07
C THR A 687 -12.73 -20.59 -36.38
N THR A 688 -12.69 -21.61 -35.52
CA THR A 688 -11.73 -22.71 -35.67
C THR A 688 -11.98 -23.54 -36.92
N ASP A 689 -10.89 -24.00 -37.55
CA ASP A 689 -10.93 -25.01 -38.62
C ASP A 689 -11.12 -26.44 -38.08
N ALA A 690 -11.00 -26.64 -36.77
CA ALA A 690 -11.13 -27.95 -36.15
C ALA A 690 -12.57 -28.46 -36.15
N ARG A 691 -12.74 -29.79 -36.17
CA ARG A 691 -14.05 -30.42 -36.00
C ARG A 691 -14.64 -30.06 -34.64
N VAL A 692 -15.98 -30.03 -34.57
CA VAL A 692 -16.71 -29.66 -33.35
C VAL A 692 -16.34 -30.54 -32.16
N GLU A 693 -16.19 -31.84 -32.37
CA GLU A 693 -15.78 -32.81 -31.34
C GLU A 693 -14.37 -32.53 -30.80
N ASP A 694 -13.45 -32.11 -31.67
CA ASP A 694 -12.07 -31.83 -31.29
C ASP A 694 -12.00 -30.53 -30.46
N TYR A 695 -12.66 -29.48 -30.92
CA TYR A 695 -12.73 -28.21 -30.19
C TYR A 695 -13.43 -28.36 -28.83
N THR A 696 -14.57 -29.04 -28.78
CA THR A 696 -15.32 -29.26 -27.52
C THR A 696 -14.50 -30.05 -26.51
N ARG A 697 -13.72 -31.05 -26.97
CA ARG A 697 -12.75 -31.77 -26.12
C ARG A 697 -11.62 -30.88 -25.62
N TRP A 698 -11.09 -29.98 -26.45
CA TRP A 698 -10.02 -29.04 -26.06
C TRP A 698 -10.49 -27.99 -25.05
N MET A 699 -11.74 -27.57 -25.16
CA MET A 699 -12.39 -26.50 -24.40
C MET A 699 -13.26 -27.00 -23.23
N ALA A 700 -13.25 -28.30 -22.97
CA ALA A 700 -14.01 -28.92 -21.89
C ALA A 700 -13.65 -28.30 -20.52
N PRO A 701 -14.61 -28.23 -19.57
CA PRO A 701 -14.35 -27.69 -18.25
C PRO A 701 -13.26 -28.48 -17.49
N PRO A 702 -12.55 -27.84 -16.54
CA PRO A 702 -11.62 -28.53 -15.67
C PRO A 702 -12.35 -29.63 -14.87
N VAL A 703 -11.76 -30.81 -14.81
CA VAL A 703 -12.22 -31.90 -13.93
C VAL A 703 -11.24 -31.94 -12.76
N THR A 704 -11.73 -31.77 -11.54
CA THR A 704 -10.93 -32.01 -10.33
C THR A 704 -10.61 -33.50 -10.29
N LYS A 705 -9.32 -33.84 -10.43
CA LYS A 705 -8.84 -35.20 -10.18
C LYS A 705 -8.69 -35.45 -8.70
#